data_AF-A0A6S6UKZ5-F1
#
_entry.id   AF-A0A6S6UKZ5-F1
#
_cell.length_a   1.000
_cell.length_b   1.000
_cell.length_c   1.000
_cell.angle_alpha   90.00
_cell.angle_beta   90.00
_cell.angle_gamma   90.00
#
_symmetry.space_group_name_H-M   'P 1'
#
loop_
_entity.id
_entity.type
_entity.pdbx_description
1 polymer ?
#
loop_
_entity_poly.entity_id
_entity_poly.type
_entity_poly.pdbx_seq_one_letter_code
_entity_poly.pdbx_strand_id
1 'polypeptide(L)'
;MPRQLYIQAINQAIIIEDSPFASGGEGELFTITKPSGLSHCVAKIFHLNKRDSEKEAKIEYLLQNPPVFEGLLDEQPIVWVKHILHDAEGVFVGFVMPKATGEKLEILTAPKLPKYLGKEWSRFKLGGDEALRLRLKVCYNLAAALRMVHATGKYVLVDLKPDNILIKNNGVVSIVDTDSIEVIENGRTLFPATVATPEYTPNEYYTGTKPGKITIDPSWDNFSLAVIYYRLLFGVHPHAATSKAPYDNVNALGDKIKHGLFVHNTQLSDQFTVIPPPHRAFLSLDRDLQKLFVRTFVDGHEDPQLRPSPEEWGETLTSTPLLLTNRPLPSKSLKLNKINERNWFVLALEKAMKEQNLSLPNLPKSNTTTPATSYSWSAILKEATSNYKKVGQTFGKILKYTLQVLGLVFALFLLSTLIAGSPLSDVYYAVSSVVDLALFIPQLILDIGGVGLFMVLLLFPFLAASFPKFSAVIKNKTNETRKKLIGRFSFTQGQKQKSLEELQYTLYNQRTKVKQRLREIRNELIVWTRVKVDKEKDFFRKNTTKILDSNRAISSQLSTEKKGIQAQDEKAKALMQEEANALKKARLEYAKKIETHPVYSNLAGKTVAQKIAFLNQQAATSNAPNTALNIPETIRALKQLEIGLKDELEQIRHIYDEEHAVLLGDTNEYKIKIDDLVKVSVDTMRKKTEMDANLMDTSFKKLLKSIQKLQIEIQDKEGELSEINDEIKELKAELKGYK
;
A
#
# COMPACT_ATOMS: atom_id res chain seq x y z
N MET A 1 -36.50 -7.74 -7.99
CA MET A 1 -36.80 -6.85 -9.13
C MET A 1 -36.52 -5.46 -8.61
N PRO A 2 -35.61 -4.72 -9.25
CA PRO A 2 -35.16 -3.41 -8.77
C PRO A 2 -36.35 -2.51 -8.44
N ARG A 3 -36.34 -1.91 -7.23
CA ARG A 3 -37.42 -1.02 -6.81
C ARG A 3 -37.32 0.29 -7.60
N GLN A 4 -38.44 0.71 -8.18
CA GLN A 4 -38.57 1.97 -8.90
C GLN A 4 -39.23 3.00 -7.99
N LEU A 5 -38.63 4.18 -7.88
CA LEU A 5 -39.12 5.35 -7.12
C LEU A 5 -39.06 6.59 -8.02
N TYR A 6 -39.65 7.70 -7.59
CA TYR A 6 -39.74 8.92 -8.40
C TYR A 6 -39.20 10.13 -7.66
N ILE A 7 -38.42 10.98 -8.36
CA ILE A 7 -37.98 12.27 -7.84
C ILE A 7 -39.15 13.26 -7.93
N GLN A 8 -39.57 13.82 -6.79
CA GLN A 8 -40.76 14.68 -6.68
C GLN A 8 -40.75 15.85 -7.68
N ALA A 9 -39.65 16.61 -7.78
CA ALA A 9 -39.61 17.86 -8.53
C ALA A 9 -39.73 17.70 -10.06
N ILE A 10 -39.31 16.56 -10.60
CA ILE A 10 -39.20 16.33 -12.06
C ILE A 10 -39.90 15.04 -12.51
N ASN A 11 -40.56 14.35 -11.59
CA ASN A 11 -41.18 13.04 -11.79
C ASN A 11 -40.26 12.02 -12.51
N GLN A 12 -38.95 12.09 -12.26
CA GLN A 12 -37.98 11.21 -12.90
C GLN A 12 -37.89 9.90 -12.12
N ALA A 13 -38.09 8.79 -12.83
CA ALA A 13 -37.90 7.46 -12.26
C ALA A 13 -36.42 7.22 -11.90
N ILE A 14 -36.20 6.74 -10.69
CA ILE A 14 -34.93 6.19 -10.22
C ILE A 14 -35.10 4.70 -9.95
N ILE A 15 -34.04 3.94 -10.19
CA ILE A 15 -34.02 2.50 -9.92
C ILE A 15 -32.93 2.22 -8.89
N ILE A 16 -33.32 1.63 -7.77
CA ILE A 16 -32.41 1.26 -6.67
C ILE A 16 -32.18 -0.25 -6.62
N GLU A 17 -31.08 -0.67 -6.00
CA GLU A 17 -30.80 -2.10 -5.75
C GLU A 17 -31.85 -2.74 -4.83
N ASP A 18 -32.01 -4.07 -4.92
CA ASP A 18 -33.00 -4.81 -4.12
C ASP A 18 -32.67 -4.86 -2.63
N SER A 19 -31.37 -4.89 -2.29
CA SER A 19 -30.87 -4.98 -0.92
C SER A 19 -30.19 -3.67 -0.50
N PRO A 20 -30.44 -3.17 0.72
CA PRO A 20 -29.70 -2.04 1.24
C PRO A 20 -28.25 -2.44 1.53
N PHE A 21 -27.30 -1.53 1.31
CA PHE A 21 -25.89 -1.74 1.67
C PHE A 21 -25.60 -1.29 3.11
N ALA A 22 -26.49 -0.49 3.70
CA ALA A 22 -26.45 -0.08 5.09
C ALA A 22 -27.87 0.14 5.62
N SER A 23 -28.08 -0.11 6.91
CA SER A 23 -29.37 0.06 7.59
C SER A 23 -29.15 0.77 8.92
N GLY A 24 -30.05 1.70 9.24
CA GLY A 24 -30.00 2.54 10.43
C GLY A 24 -31.36 2.59 11.14
N GLY A 25 -31.41 3.36 12.22
CA GLY A 25 -32.60 3.44 13.08
C GLY A 25 -33.83 4.06 12.42
N GLU A 26 -33.64 4.98 11.47
CA GLU A 26 -34.75 5.66 10.78
C GLU A 26 -35.03 5.12 9.37
N GLY A 27 -34.06 4.45 8.75
CA GLY A 27 -34.19 3.97 7.38
C GLY A 27 -32.96 3.24 6.86
N GLU A 28 -33.02 2.93 5.58
CA GLU A 28 -32.06 2.07 4.87
C GLU A 28 -31.45 2.82 3.69
N LEU A 29 -30.18 2.52 3.39
CA LEU A 29 -29.44 3.14 2.29
C LEU A 29 -29.28 2.16 1.13
N PHE A 30 -29.66 2.64 -0.06
CA PHE A 30 -29.62 1.87 -1.30
C PHE A 30 -28.76 2.54 -2.36
N THR A 31 -28.08 1.73 -3.16
CA THR A 31 -27.37 2.18 -4.36
C THR A 31 -28.37 2.55 -5.44
N ILE A 32 -28.16 3.71 -6.10
CA ILE A 32 -28.94 4.12 -7.27
C ILE A 32 -28.26 3.55 -8.53
N THR A 33 -28.99 2.72 -9.28
CA THR A 33 -28.51 2.10 -10.52
C THR A 33 -28.86 2.91 -11.77
N LYS A 34 -30.01 3.61 -11.76
CA LYS A 34 -30.45 4.51 -12.83
C LYS A 34 -31.15 5.74 -12.24
N PRO A 35 -31.03 6.92 -12.90
CA PRO A 35 -30.19 7.22 -14.06
C PRO A 35 -28.70 7.22 -13.71
N SER A 36 -27.82 7.01 -14.71
CA SER A 36 -26.36 7.00 -14.51
C SER A 36 -25.82 8.33 -13.96
N GLY A 37 -26.50 9.45 -14.22
CA GLY A 37 -26.16 10.76 -13.64
C GLY A 37 -26.22 10.80 -12.11
N LEU A 38 -26.94 9.88 -11.47
CA LEU A 38 -27.05 9.77 -10.00
C LEU A 38 -26.21 8.62 -9.43
N SER A 39 -25.30 8.01 -10.19
CA SER A 39 -24.45 6.90 -9.72
C SER A 39 -23.51 7.27 -8.56
N HIS A 40 -23.26 8.57 -8.36
CA HIS A 40 -22.49 9.11 -7.24
C HIS A 40 -23.35 9.46 -6.01
N CYS A 41 -24.65 9.15 -6.06
CA CYS A 41 -25.61 9.37 -4.98
C CYS A 41 -26.13 8.03 -4.45
N VAL A 42 -26.80 8.10 -3.30
CA VAL A 42 -27.52 6.99 -2.65
C VAL A 42 -28.92 7.45 -2.29
N ALA A 43 -29.84 6.50 -2.21
CA ALA A 43 -31.20 6.74 -1.73
C ALA A 43 -31.31 6.30 -0.27
N LYS A 44 -31.74 7.20 0.61
CA LYS A 44 -32.17 6.85 1.98
C LYS A 44 -33.69 6.67 1.95
N ILE A 45 -34.14 5.47 2.32
CA ILE A 45 -35.55 5.11 2.35
C ILE A 45 -35.94 4.90 3.81
N PHE A 46 -36.91 5.68 4.30
CA PHE A 46 -37.34 5.60 5.69
C PHE A 46 -38.14 4.32 5.95
N HIS A 47 -38.07 3.83 7.19
CA HIS A 47 -38.97 2.78 7.67
C HIS A 47 -40.42 3.27 7.63
N LEU A 48 -41.38 2.37 7.43
CA LEU A 48 -42.80 2.71 7.27
C LEU A 48 -43.34 3.59 8.41
N ASN A 49 -42.94 3.31 9.66
CA ASN A 49 -43.37 4.05 10.85
C ASN A 49 -42.68 5.42 11.03
N LYS A 50 -41.79 5.81 10.10
CA LYS A 50 -41.06 7.09 10.10
C LYS A 50 -41.44 7.98 8.91
N ARG A 51 -42.34 7.51 8.04
CA ARG A 51 -42.85 8.25 6.88
C ARG A 51 -44.10 9.03 7.31
N ASP A 52 -43.88 10.14 8.00
CA ASP A 52 -44.93 11.06 8.39
C ASP A 52 -44.76 12.42 7.69
N SER A 53 -45.80 13.24 7.76
CA SER A 53 -45.84 14.57 7.13
C SER A 53 -44.82 15.54 7.73
N GLU A 54 -44.46 15.38 9.01
CA GLU A 54 -43.44 16.22 9.65
C GLU A 54 -42.04 15.90 9.10
N LYS A 55 -41.73 14.61 8.90
CA LYS A 55 -40.49 14.16 8.30
C LYS A 55 -40.39 14.62 6.84
N GLU A 56 -41.45 14.49 6.05
CA GLU A 56 -41.49 15.00 4.68
C GLU A 56 -41.24 16.51 4.64
N ALA A 57 -41.95 17.29 5.45
CA ALA A 57 -41.78 18.74 5.54
C ALA A 57 -40.36 19.14 5.97
N LYS A 58 -39.74 18.38 6.88
CA LYS A 58 -38.34 18.60 7.28
C LYS A 58 -37.39 18.39 6.10
N ILE A 59 -37.52 17.28 5.37
CA ILE A 59 -36.64 16.98 4.23
C ILE A 59 -36.83 18.02 3.11
N GLU A 60 -38.07 18.46 2.86
CA GLU A 60 -38.36 19.55 1.93
C GLU A 60 -37.70 20.86 2.35
N TYR A 61 -37.79 21.21 3.63
CA TYR A 61 -37.11 22.38 4.17
C TYR A 61 -35.59 22.29 3.95
N LEU A 62 -34.96 21.16 4.27
CA LEU A 62 -33.52 20.96 4.10
C LEU A 62 -33.09 21.06 2.64
N LEU A 63 -33.89 20.52 1.71
CA LEU A 63 -33.64 20.62 0.27
C LEU A 63 -33.66 22.08 -0.22
N GLN A 64 -34.60 22.88 0.28
CA GLN A 64 -34.76 24.29 -0.11
C GLN A 64 -33.76 25.25 0.56
N ASN A 65 -33.19 24.86 1.70
CA ASN A 65 -32.31 25.70 2.52
C ASN A 65 -30.94 25.06 2.77
N PRO A 66 -30.12 24.75 1.75
CA PRO A 66 -28.81 24.12 1.98
C PRO A 66 -27.88 24.98 2.87
N PRO A 67 -26.94 24.35 3.61
CA PRO A 67 -25.90 25.07 4.33
C PRO A 67 -24.94 25.79 3.37
N VAL A 68 -24.07 26.63 3.91
CA VAL A 68 -23.09 27.37 3.09
C VAL A 68 -21.99 26.41 2.64
N PHE A 69 -21.88 26.16 1.34
CA PHE A 69 -20.79 25.38 0.74
C PHE A 69 -19.61 26.28 0.37
N GLU A 70 -18.48 26.17 1.06
CA GLU A 70 -17.25 26.91 0.76
C GLU A 70 -16.33 26.11 -0.19
N GLY A 71 -15.97 26.72 -1.32
CA GLY A 71 -15.00 26.18 -2.29
C GLY A 71 -15.56 25.15 -3.29
N LEU A 72 -14.84 24.96 -4.40
CA LEU A 72 -15.05 23.84 -5.32
C LEU A 72 -14.35 22.60 -4.73
N LEU A 73 -14.90 22.04 -3.66
CA LEU A 73 -14.43 20.75 -3.16
C LEU A 73 -15.06 19.65 -4.02
N ASP A 74 -14.22 18.89 -4.75
CA ASP A 74 -14.65 17.66 -5.45
C ASP A 74 -15.29 16.65 -4.48
N GLU A 75 -14.97 16.76 -3.18
CA GLU A 75 -15.51 15.93 -2.11
C GLU A 75 -16.41 16.75 -1.18
N GLN A 76 -17.59 16.23 -0.86
CA GLN A 76 -18.56 16.96 -0.06
C GLN A 76 -18.27 16.83 1.45
N PRO A 77 -17.95 17.92 2.15
CA PRO A 77 -17.66 17.88 3.59
C PRO A 77 -18.93 17.67 4.43
N ILE A 78 -20.10 17.93 3.86
CA ILE A 78 -21.42 17.72 4.47
C ILE A 78 -22.26 16.97 3.45
N VAL A 79 -22.74 15.77 3.81
CA VAL A 79 -23.72 15.05 2.98
C VAL A 79 -25.07 15.71 3.19
N TRP A 80 -25.69 16.20 2.12
CA TRP A 80 -26.95 16.94 2.19
C TRP A 80 -28.01 16.39 1.22
N VAL A 81 -29.27 16.70 1.48
CA VAL A 81 -30.41 16.31 0.65
C VAL A 81 -30.28 16.93 -0.75
N LYS A 82 -30.47 16.13 -1.79
CA LYS A 82 -30.49 16.57 -3.20
C LYS A 82 -31.87 16.49 -3.84
N HIS A 83 -32.63 15.45 -3.53
CA HIS A 83 -33.95 15.21 -4.11
C HIS A 83 -34.85 14.46 -3.14
N ILE A 84 -36.15 14.73 -3.16
CA ILE A 84 -37.16 13.95 -2.44
C ILE A 84 -37.62 12.77 -3.30
N LEU A 85 -37.89 11.63 -2.65
CA LEU A 85 -38.31 10.38 -3.28
C LEU A 85 -39.71 9.96 -2.84
N HIS A 86 -40.55 9.68 -3.82
CA HIS A 86 -41.89 9.12 -3.65
C HIS A 86 -42.02 7.75 -4.32
N ASP A 87 -43.02 6.97 -3.92
CA ASP A 87 -43.42 5.74 -4.61
C ASP A 87 -44.30 6.02 -5.85
N ALA A 88 -44.85 4.97 -6.46
CA ALA A 88 -45.66 5.08 -7.67
C ALA A 88 -47.02 5.74 -7.41
N GLU A 89 -47.50 5.67 -6.17
CA GLU A 89 -48.72 6.29 -5.68
C GLU A 89 -48.52 7.76 -5.28
N GLY A 90 -47.27 8.25 -5.33
CA GLY A 90 -46.90 9.63 -5.01
C GLY A 90 -46.69 9.88 -3.52
N VAL A 91 -46.59 8.83 -2.70
CA VAL A 91 -46.38 8.92 -1.25
C VAL A 91 -44.90 9.07 -0.94
N PHE A 92 -44.57 9.95 0.02
CA PHE A 92 -43.21 10.15 0.49
C PHE A 92 -42.56 8.87 1.05
N VAL A 93 -41.36 8.54 0.56
CA VAL A 93 -40.60 7.38 1.03
C VAL A 93 -39.20 7.70 1.55
N GLY A 94 -38.62 8.84 1.15
CA GLY A 94 -37.27 9.20 1.53
C GLY A 94 -36.63 10.25 0.62
N PHE A 95 -35.32 10.17 0.45
CA PHE A 95 -34.57 11.18 -0.31
C PHE A 95 -33.27 10.64 -0.93
N VAL A 96 -32.75 11.39 -1.90
CA VAL A 96 -31.44 11.18 -2.52
C VAL A 96 -30.43 12.10 -1.86
N MET A 97 -29.24 11.56 -1.56
CA MET A 97 -28.10 12.33 -1.09
C MET A 97 -26.79 11.84 -1.72
N PRO A 98 -25.73 12.66 -1.76
CA PRO A 98 -24.43 12.27 -2.27
C PRO A 98 -23.80 11.12 -1.47
N LYS A 99 -23.10 10.22 -2.17
CA LYS A 99 -22.46 9.07 -1.53
C LYS A 99 -21.15 9.48 -0.88
N ALA A 100 -21.11 9.54 0.45
CA ALA A 100 -19.86 9.62 1.17
C ALA A 100 -19.14 8.27 1.21
N THR A 101 -17.81 8.30 1.16
CA THR A 101 -16.95 7.11 1.14
C THR A 101 -15.86 7.25 2.18
N GLY A 102 -15.48 6.17 2.84
CA GLY A 102 -14.43 6.16 3.84
C GLY A 102 -14.79 5.25 5.00
N GLU A 103 -14.01 5.35 6.06
CA GLU A 103 -14.25 4.68 7.34
C GLU A 103 -14.91 5.66 8.31
N LYS A 104 -15.62 5.17 9.32
CA LYS A 104 -16.09 6.03 10.43
C LYS A 104 -14.89 6.63 11.16
N LEU A 105 -14.96 7.91 11.55
CA LEU A 105 -13.88 8.59 12.26
C LEU A 105 -13.46 7.89 13.56
N GLU A 106 -14.38 7.11 14.14
CA GLU A 106 -14.15 6.29 15.34
C GLU A 106 -12.89 5.41 15.24
N ILE A 107 -12.47 4.98 14.05
CA ILE A 107 -11.23 4.21 13.88
C ILE A 107 -9.97 4.96 14.36
N LEU A 108 -10.03 6.30 14.39
CA LEU A 108 -8.93 7.17 14.83
C LEU A 108 -9.09 7.61 16.30
N THR A 109 -10.25 7.45 16.92
CA THR A 109 -10.49 7.93 18.30
C THR A 109 -10.04 6.94 19.37
N ALA A 110 -9.61 5.74 18.96
CA ALA A 110 -9.07 4.70 19.83
C ALA A 110 -7.52 4.73 19.92
N PRO A 111 -6.92 4.16 20.99
CA PRO A 111 -5.45 4.13 21.15
C PRO A 111 -4.72 3.35 20.06
N LYS A 112 -5.40 2.39 19.43
CA LYS A 112 -4.84 1.52 18.39
C LYS A 112 -5.77 1.52 17.19
N LEU A 113 -5.18 1.63 16.00
CA LEU A 113 -5.91 1.46 14.76
C LEU A 113 -6.43 0.02 14.63
N PRO A 114 -7.66 -0.18 14.11
CA PRO A 114 -8.18 -1.50 13.81
C PRO A 114 -7.28 -2.30 12.86
N LYS A 115 -7.19 -3.62 13.08
CA LYS A 115 -6.30 -4.52 12.31
C LYS A 115 -6.72 -4.73 10.86
N TYR A 116 -7.97 -4.48 10.52
CA TYR A 116 -8.50 -4.66 9.16
C TYR A 116 -8.10 -3.53 8.20
N LEU A 117 -7.62 -2.40 8.73
CA LEU A 117 -7.21 -1.25 7.93
C LEU A 117 -5.90 -1.53 7.17
N GLY A 118 -5.82 -1.01 5.95
CA GLY A 118 -4.61 -1.11 5.12
C GLY A 118 -3.45 -0.26 5.63
N LYS A 119 -2.27 -0.45 5.02
CA LYS A 119 -1.02 0.21 5.44
C LYS A 119 -1.07 1.73 5.31
N GLU A 120 -1.89 2.25 4.41
CA GLU A 120 -2.13 3.67 4.19
C GLU A 120 -2.60 4.40 5.46
N TRP A 121 -3.29 3.71 6.37
CA TRP A 121 -3.76 4.26 7.64
C TRP A 121 -2.68 4.39 8.70
N SER A 122 -1.52 3.72 8.55
CA SER A 122 -0.46 3.72 9.56
C SER A 122 0.11 5.11 9.83
N ARG A 123 -0.04 6.03 8.87
CA ARG A 123 0.35 7.44 8.99
C ARG A 123 -0.43 8.18 10.08
N PHE A 124 -1.63 7.72 10.41
CA PHE A 124 -2.45 8.27 11.50
C PHE A 124 -2.25 7.52 12.81
N LYS A 125 -1.36 6.53 12.91
CA LYS A 125 -1.15 5.81 14.17
C LYS A 125 -0.63 6.78 15.24
N LEU A 126 -1.23 6.78 16.43
CA LEU A 126 -0.78 7.62 17.54
C LEU A 126 0.72 7.42 17.82
N GLY A 127 1.42 8.54 18.02
CA GLY A 127 2.85 8.60 18.27
C GLY A 127 3.63 9.30 17.16
N GLY A 128 4.43 10.29 17.54
CA GLY A 128 5.29 11.07 16.65
C GLY A 128 4.60 12.26 15.97
N ASP A 129 5.42 13.25 15.60
CA ASP A 129 4.96 14.57 15.13
C ASP A 129 4.14 14.51 13.85
N GLU A 130 4.49 13.61 12.92
CA GLU A 130 3.77 13.49 11.65
C GLU A 130 2.34 12.97 11.84
N ALA A 131 2.15 11.98 12.72
CA ALA A 131 0.82 11.47 13.01
C ALA A 131 -0.04 12.52 13.72
N LEU A 132 0.55 13.25 14.68
CA LEU A 132 -0.10 14.38 15.35
C LEU A 132 -0.50 15.46 14.34
N ARG A 133 0.41 15.85 13.45
CA ARG A 133 0.16 16.82 12.38
C ARG A 133 -1.00 16.42 11.48
N LEU A 134 -1.02 15.17 11.01
CA LEU A 134 -2.11 14.67 10.16
C LEU A 134 -3.44 14.63 10.91
N ARG A 135 -3.43 14.28 12.19
CA ARG A 135 -4.60 14.32 13.07
C ARG A 135 -5.11 15.75 13.30
N LEU A 136 -4.21 16.73 13.48
CA LEU A 136 -4.57 18.16 13.53
C LEU A 136 -5.20 18.66 12.22
N LYS A 137 -4.75 18.16 11.06
CA LYS A 137 -5.41 18.46 9.77
C LYS A 137 -6.83 17.92 9.71
N VAL A 138 -7.07 16.73 10.27
CA VAL A 138 -8.44 16.18 10.37
C VAL A 138 -9.29 17.06 11.27
N CYS A 139 -8.76 17.54 12.41
CA CYS A 139 -9.46 18.53 13.23
C CYS A 139 -9.81 19.77 12.41
N TYR A 140 -8.86 20.33 11.64
CA TYR A 140 -9.11 21.51 10.83
C TYR A 140 -10.23 21.28 9.79
N ASN A 141 -10.21 20.14 9.11
CA ASN A 141 -11.24 19.81 8.12
C ASN A 141 -12.63 19.67 8.78
N LEU A 142 -12.70 19.12 9.99
CA LEU A 142 -13.95 19.00 10.73
C LEU A 142 -14.46 20.37 11.23
N ALA A 143 -13.57 21.25 11.70
CA ALA A 143 -13.92 22.63 12.04
C ALA A 143 -14.50 23.38 10.84
N ALA A 144 -13.91 23.22 9.66
CA ALA A 144 -14.41 23.82 8.43
C ALA A 144 -15.80 23.28 8.06
N ALA A 145 -16.00 21.96 8.13
CA ALA A 145 -17.29 21.33 7.85
C ALA A 145 -18.39 21.79 8.83
N LEU A 146 -18.09 21.87 10.13
CA LEU A 146 -19.06 22.31 11.13
C LEU A 146 -19.38 23.80 11.03
N ARG A 147 -18.38 24.65 10.75
CA ARG A 147 -18.60 26.08 10.41
C ARG A 147 -19.62 26.23 9.29
N MET A 148 -19.49 25.44 8.24
CA MET A 148 -20.39 25.49 7.08
C MET A 148 -21.84 25.17 7.44
N VAL A 149 -22.06 24.22 8.37
CA VAL A 149 -23.38 23.90 8.93
C VAL A 149 -23.93 25.08 9.74
N HIS A 150 -23.11 25.63 10.66
CA HIS A 150 -23.53 26.69 11.58
C HIS A 150 -23.63 28.08 10.94
N ALA A 151 -23.02 28.30 9.77
CA ALA A 151 -22.88 29.63 9.14
C ALA A 151 -24.21 30.38 8.92
N THR A 152 -25.31 29.65 8.71
CA THR A 152 -26.64 30.25 8.51
C THR A 152 -27.37 30.55 9.82
N GLY A 153 -26.90 30.00 10.94
CA GLY A 153 -27.60 30.01 12.23
C GLY A 153 -28.84 29.11 12.29
N LYS A 154 -29.15 28.37 11.20
CA LYS A 154 -30.37 27.55 11.09
C LYS A 154 -30.20 26.11 11.57
N TYR A 155 -28.97 25.63 11.71
CA TYR A 155 -28.70 24.20 11.89
C TYR A 155 -27.82 23.93 13.09
N VAL A 156 -28.23 22.95 13.90
CA VAL A 156 -27.43 22.35 14.99
C VAL A 156 -27.48 20.85 14.82
N LEU A 157 -26.33 20.17 14.82
CA LEU A 157 -26.27 18.72 14.58
C LEU A 157 -26.84 17.93 15.75
N VAL A 158 -26.61 18.39 16.99
CA VAL A 158 -27.10 17.83 18.26
C VAL A 158 -26.49 16.46 18.62
N ASP A 159 -26.38 15.52 17.67
CA ASP A 159 -25.74 14.21 17.84
C ASP A 159 -24.39 14.12 17.10
N LEU A 160 -23.54 15.15 17.27
CA LEU A 160 -22.21 15.18 16.66
C LEU A 160 -21.28 14.17 17.35
N LYS A 161 -20.93 13.09 16.65
CA LYS A 161 -20.04 12.03 17.14
C LYS A 161 -19.22 11.40 16.01
N PRO A 162 -18.11 10.69 16.31
CA PRO A 162 -17.25 10.07 15.31
C PRO A 162 -17.95 9.06 14.39
N ASP A 163 -19.03 8.41 14.83
CA ASP A 163 -19.84 7.51 13.99
C ASP A 163 -20.57 8.24 12.86
N ASN A 164 -20.91 9.52 13.05
CA ASN A 164 -21.60 10.38 12.08
C ASN A 164 -20.61 11.19 11.24
N ILE A 165 -19.33 10.83 11.27
CA ILE A 165 -18.28 11.45 10.46
C ILE A 165 -17.54 10.34 9.72
N LEU A 166 -17.52 10.40 8.40
CA LEU A 166 -16.66 9.54 7.59
C LEU A 166 -15.33 10.22 7.32
N ILE A 167 -14.27 9.43 7.24
CA ILE A 167 -12.92 9.86 6.94
C ILE A 167 -12.27 8.96 5.89
N LYS A 168 -11.52 9.58 4.98
CA LYS A 168 -10.67 8.87 4.03
C LYS A 168 -9.22 8.82 4.50
N ASN A 169 -8.43 7.90 3.93
CA ASN A 169 -7.00 7.75 4.21
C ASN A 169 -6.13 8.99 3.86
N ASN A 170 -6.70 9.95 3.13
CA ASN A 170 -6.09 11.25 2.82
C ASN A 170 -6.40 12.33 3.87
N GLY A 171 -7.30 12.06 4.82
CA GLY A 171 -7.73 12.97 5.89
C GLY A 171 -8.95 13.84 5.55
N VAL A 172 -9.58 13.69 4.38
CA VAL A 172 -10.85 14.36 4.07
C VAL A 172 -11.97 13.75 4.93
N VAL A 173 -12.82 14.61 5.46
CA VAL A 173 -13.97 14.23 6.30
C VAL A 173 -15.29 14.58 5.62
N SER A 174 -16.32 13.80 5.92
CA SER A 174 -17.70 14.09 5.53
C SER A 174 -18.62 13.87 6.73
N ILE A 175 -19.39 14.90 7.10
CA ILE A 175 -20.47 14.78 8.08
C ILE A 175 -21.66 14.09 7.40
N VAL A 176 -22.18 13.04 8.03
CA VAL A 176 -23.32 12.25 7.56
C VAL A 176 -24.47 12.31 8.56
N ASP A 177 -25.62 11.72 8.20
CA ASP A 177 -26.83 11.71 9.03
C ASP A 177 -27.38 13.12 9.31
N THR A 178 -27.38 13.98 8.29
CA THR A 178 -27.82 15.38 8.38
C THR A 178 -29.33 15.55 8.38
N ASP A 179 -30.12 14.48 8.24
CA ASP A 179 -31.56 14.50 8.33
C ASP A 179 -32.09 14.44 9.78
N SER A 180 -31.24 14.10 10.75
CA SER A 180 -31.57 14.10 12.18
C SER A 180 -31.26 15.42 12.90
N ILE A 181 -30.71 16.42 12.21
CA ILE A 181 -30.29 17.70 12.78
C ILE A 181 -31.46 18.53 13.30
N GLU A 182 -31.19 19.48 14.19
CA GLU A 182 -32.15 20.49 14.57
C GLU A 182 -32.18 21.65 13.58
N VAL A 183 -33.39 22.09 13.24
CA VAL A 183 -33.64 23.23 12.37
C VAL A 183 -34.26 24.35 13.19
N ILE A 184 -33.61 25.51 13.18
CA ILE A 184 -34.00 26.73 13.89
C ILE A 184 -34.39 27.79 12.86
N GLU A 185 -35.56 28.38 13.01
CA GLU A 185 -36.02 29.51 12.20
C GLU A 185 -36.50 30.62 13.14
N ASN A 186 -36.05 31.87 12.92
CA ASN A 186 -36.38 33.03 13.76
C ASN A 186 -36.15 32.80 15.27
N GLY A 187 -35.07 32.07 15.62
CA GLY A 187 -34.69 31.78 17.00
C GLY A 187 -35.57 30.73 17.69
N ARG A 188 -36.42 30.00 16.96
CA ARG A 188 -37.25 28.91 17.50
C ARG A 188 -37.01 27.63 16.73
N THR A 189 -37.08 26.50 17.42
CA THR A 189 -37.03 25.18 16.78
C THR A 189 -38.22 25.02 15.84
N LEU A 190 -37.93 24.81 14.56
CA LEU A 190 -38.91 24.44 13.54
C LEU A 190 -39.02 22.92 13.43
N PHE A 191 -37.88 22.23 13.33
CA PHE A 191 -37.81 20.77 13.33
C PHE A 191 -36.78 20.29 14.36
N PRO A 192 -37.20 19.60 15.43
CA PRO A 192 -36.26 19.20 16.48
C PRO A 192 -35.35 18.05 16.06
N ALA A 193 -34.16 18.00 16.66
CA ALA A 193 -33.42 16.75 16.81
C ALA A 193 -34.01 15.93 17.97
N THR A 194 -33.99 14.60 17.87
CA THR A 194 -34.64 13.71 18.86
C THR A 194 -33.69 12.80 19.60
N VAL A 195 -32.46 12.64 19.09
CA VAL A 195 -31.45 11.73 19.64
C VAL A 195 -30.18 12.54 19.93
N ALA A 196 -29.52 12.19 21.03
CA ALA A 196 -28.18 12.68 21.36
C ALA A 196 -27.41 11.54 22.05
N THR A 197 -26.10 11.45 21.79
CA THR A 197 -25.23 10.44 22.38
C THR A 197 -24.62 11.02 23.67
N PRO A 198 -24.96 10.49 24.86
CA PRO A 198 -24.62 11.11 26.14
C PRO A 198 -23.13 11.47 26.30
N GLU A 199 -22.21 10.59 25.89
CA GLU A 199 -20.75 10.83 26.03
C GLU A 199 -20.20 11.97 25.15
N TYR A 200 -20.97 12.46 24.17
CA TYR A 200 -20.61 13.64 23.37
C TYR A 200 -21.47 14.86 23.71
N THR A 201 -22.44 14.71 24.61
CA THR A 201 -23.41 15.77 24.92
C THR A 201 -22.98 16.53 26.19
N PRO A 202 -23.10 17.87 26.23
CA PRO A 202 -22.65 18.67 27.38
C PRO A 202 -23.57 18.54 28.62
N ASN A 203 -23.24 19.25 29.71
CA ASN A 203 -23.86 19.07 31.02
C ASN A 203 -25.36 19.43 31.06
N GLU A 204 -25.81 20.36 30.23
CA GLU A 204 -27.19 20.83 30.12
C GLU A 204 -28.14 19.68 29.79
N TYR A 205 -27.67 18.68 29.04
CA TYR A 205 -28.42 17.45 28.79
C TYR A 205 -28.79 16.71 30.08
N TYR A 206 -27.90 16.72 31.06
CA TYR A 206 -28.09 16.02 32.33
C TYR A 206 -28.83 16.85 33.37
N THR A 207 -28.93 18.18 33.17
CA THR A 207 -29.60 19.11 34.08
C THR A 207 -30.98 19.56 33.61
N GLY A 208 -31.37 19.28 32.36
CA GLY A 208 -32.77 19.41 31.93
C GLY A 208 -33.02 19.69 30.44
N THR A 209 -32.02 20.12 29.70
CA THR A 209 -32.14 20.46 28.27
C THR A 209 -32.17 19.19 27.43
N LYS A 210 -33.35 18.76 26.97
CA LYS A 210 -33.50 17.52 26.19
C LYS A 210 -33.84 17.83 24.73
N PRO A 211 -33.19 17.16 23.75
CA PRO A 211 -33.58 17.22 22.34
C PRO A 211 -35.08 16.92 22.18
N GLY A 212 -35.75 17.63 21.28
CA GLY A 212 -37.18 17.49 21.03
C GLY A 212 -38.09 18.22 22.00
N LYS A 213 -37.56 18.80 23.08
CA LYS A 213 -38.36 19.56 24.06
C LYS A 213 -37.99 21.03 24.14
N ILE A 214 -36.69 21.32 24.07
CA ILE A 214 -36.13 22.66 24.20
C ILE A 214 -35.20 22.87 23.01
N THR A 215 -35.20 24.08 22.44
CA THR A 215 -34.26 24.48 21.40
C THR A 215 -32.83 24.30 21.90
N ILE A 216 -32.03 23.56 21.14
CA ILE A 216 -30.64 23.26 21.42
C ILE A 216 -29.75 24.33 20.79
N ASP A 217 -28.87 24.89 21.61
CA ASP A 217 -27.93 25.92 21.19
C ASP A 217 -26.72 25.30 20.44
N PRO A 218 -26.15 25.98 19.41
CA PRO A 218 -24.95 25.50 18.70
C PRO A 218 -23.76 25.16 19.61
N SER A 219 -23.69 25.71 20.83
CA SER A 219 -22.70 25.35 21.85
C SER A 219 -22.68 23.86 22.22
N TRP A 220 -23.73 23.10 21.93
CA TRP A 220 -23.74 21.64 22.06
C TRP A 220 -22.80 20.95 21.06
N ASP A 221 -22.83 21.39 19.82
CA ASP A 221 -21.91 20.91 18.79
C ASP A 221 -20.48 21.34 19.11
N ASN A 222 -20.28 22.54 19.70
CA ASN A 222 -18.96 23.03 20.13
C ASN A 222 -18.34 22.13 21.22
N PHE A 223 -19.16 21.68 22.18
CA PHE A 223 -18.73 20.71 23.18
C PHE A 223 -18.38 19.37 22.53
N SER A 224 -19.27 18.85 21.69
CA SER A 224 -19.11 17.59 20.97
C SER A 224 -17.82 17.58 20.15
N LEU A 225 -17.54 18.68 19.44
CA LEU A 225 -16.33 18.88 18.64
C LEU A 225 -15.06 18.76 19.48
N ALA A 226 -15.02 19.41 20.64
CA ALA A 226 -13.88 19.32 21.55
C ALA A 226 -13.69 17.88 22.08
N VAL A 227 -14.77 17.16 22.40
CA VAL A 227 -14.66 15.74 22.80
C VAL A 227 -14.04 14.91 21.69
N ILE A 228 -14.52 15.09 20.45
CA ILE A 228 -14.00 14.41 19.26
C ILE A 228 -12.52 14.74 19.05
N TYR A 229 -12.12 16.00 19.10
CA TYR A 229 -10.72 16.41 18.96
C TYR A 229 -9.84 15.80 20.03
N TYR A 230 -10.27 15.81 21.29
CA TYR A 230 -9.49 15.24 22.37
C TYR A 230 -9.25 13.75 22.15
N ARG A 231 -10.30 13.00 21.79
CA ARG A 231 -10.18 11.57 21.48
C ARG A 231 -9.33 11.34 20.23
N LEU A 232 -9.44 12.20 19.22
CA LEU A 232 -8.66 12.12 17.99
C LEU A 232 -7.18 12.44 18.23
N LEU A 233 -6.82 13.27 19.21
CA LEU A 233 -5.42 13.59 19.49
C LEU A 233 -4.78 12.60 20.46
N PHE A 234 -5.55 12.05 21.41
CA PHE A 234 -5.01 11.28 22.54
C PHE A 234 -5.52 9.83 22.63
N GLY A 235 -6.51 9.44 21.84
CA GLY A 235 -7.09 8.09 21.86
C GLY A 235 -7.88 7.75 23.12
N VAL A 236 -8.26 8.75 23.91
CA VAL A 236 -8.98 8.59 25.19
C VAL A 236 -9.98 9.73 25.37
N HIS A 237 -11.08 9.49 26.07
CA HIS A 237 -12.11 10.50 26.33
C HIS A 237 -11.63 11.54 27.37
N PRO A 238 -11.89 12.86 27.23
CA PRO A 238 -11.37 13.90 28.13
C PRO A 238 -11.77 13.78 29.60
N HIS A 239 -12.87 13.07 29.87
CA HIS A 239 -13.39 12.80 31.22
C HIS A 239 -13.05 11.38 31.73
N ALA A 240 -12.21 10.61 31.02
CA ALA A 240 -11.88 9.24 31.41
C ALA A 240 -10.77 9.19 32.46
N ALA A 241 -11.11 9.41 33.73
CA ALA A 241 -10.24 9.13 34.87
C ALA A 241 -11.02 8.44 36.00
N THR A 242 -10.29 7.82 36.94
CA THR A 242 -10.86 7.31 38.18
C THR A 242 -10.79 8.40 39.23
N SER A 243 -11.93 8.76 39.82
CA SER A 243 -12.03 9.82 40.82
C SER A 243 -11.95 9.29 42.26
N LYS A 244 -11.72 10.18 43.21
CA LYS A 244 -11.86 9.98 44.66
C LYS A 244 -13.26 10.41 45.11
N ALA A 245 -13.61 10.09 46.35
CA ALA A 245 -14.78 10.67 47.02
C ALA A 245 -14.75 12.22 46.93
N PRO A 246 -15.88 12.88 46.65
CA PRO A 246 -17.24 12.34 46.59
C PRO A 246 -17.66 11.74 45.23
N TYR A 247 -16.74 11.63 44.27
CA TYR A 247 -17.02 11.20 42.90
C TYR A 247 -16.56 9.77 42.57
N ASP A 248 -16.19 8.99 43.57
CA ASP A 248 -15.70 7.60 43.42
C ASP A 248 -16.77 6.64 42.87
N ASN A 249 -18.05 6.98 43.01
CA ASN A 249 -19.18 6.26 42.40
C ASN A 249 -19.55 6.74 40.98
N VAL A 250 -18.96 7.85 40.51
CA VAL A 250 -19.25 8.45 39.19
C VAL A 250 -18.44 7.73 38.11
N ASN A 251 -19.00 6.63 37.60
CA ASN A 251 -18.29 5.73 36.69
C ASN A 251 -18.58 5.98 35.20
N ALA A 252 -19.84 6.27 34.83
CA ALA A 252 -20.22 6.49 33.45
C ALA A 252 -19.70 7.84 32.93
N LEU A 253 -19.29 7.90 31.66
CA LEU A 253 -18.77 9.13 31.05
C LEU A 253 -19.77 10.29 31.12
N GLY A 254 -21.06 10.01 30.95
CA GLY A 254 -22.10 11.02 31.03
C GLY A 254 -22.20 11.67 32.42
N ASP A 255 -22.12 10.87 33.49
CA ASP A 255 -22.13 11.41 34.85
C ASP A 255 -20.85 12.22 35.14
N LYS A 256 -19.70 11.81 34.57
CA LYS A 256 -18.45 12.58 34.69
C LYS A 256 -18.54 13.92 33.98
N ILE A 257 -19.18 13.97 32.81
CA ILE A 257 -19.47 15.22 32.10
C ILE A 257 -20.41 16.10 32.92
N LYS A 258 -21.48 15.52 33.49
CA LYS A 258 -22.42 16.24 34.37
C LYS A 258 -21.72 16.94 35.53
N HIS A 259 -20.70 16.32 36.11
CA HIS A 259 -19.92 16.87 37.23
C HIS A 259 -18.67 17.66 36.81
N GLY A 260 -18.46 17.94 35.51
CA GLY A 260 -17.32 18.73 35.04
C GLY A 260 -15.95 18.07 35.31
N LEU A 261 -15.90 16.74 35.41
CA LEU A 261 -14.71 15.96 35.77
C LEU A 261 -13.72 15.84 34.60
N PHE A 262 -13.31 16.97 34.05
CA PHE A 262 -12.27 17.06 33.05
C PHE A 262 -10.89 16.86 33.70
N VAL A 263 -10.09 15.94 33.16
CA VAL A 263 -8.84 15.49 33.80
C VAL A 263 -7.76 16.57 33.93
N HIS A 264 -7.85 17.64 33.15
CA HIS A 264 -6.90 18.77 33.18
C HIS A 264 -7.49 20.01 33.87
N ASN A 265 -8.65 19.89 34.52
CA ASN A 265 -9.16 20.96 35.37
C ASN A 265 -8.28 21.08 36.63
N THR A 266 -7.51 22.16 36.73
CA THR A 266 -6.57 22.38 37.84
C THR A 266 -7.27 22.48 39.19
N GLN A 267 -8.53 22.92 39.22
CA GLN A 267 -9.34 23.03 40.44
C GLN A 267 -9.81 21.65 40.96
N LEU A 268 -9.79 20.62 40.11
CA LEU A 268 -10.23 19.26 40.44
C LEU A 268 -9.08 18.25 40.45
N SER A 269 -7.83 18.71 40.41
CA SER A 269 -6.65 17.85 40.32
C SER A 269 -6.56 16.82 41.46
N ASP A 270 -6.91 17.23 42.68
CA ASP A 270 -6.91 16.37 43.86
C ASP A 270 -8.07 15.34 43.88
N GLN A 271 -9.07 15.52 43.02
CA GLN A 271 -10.25 14.65 42.90
C GLN A 271 -9.99 13.39 42.08
N PHE A 272 -8.83 13.25 41.44
CA PHE A 272 -8.49 12.07 40.64
C PHE A 272 -7.53 11.13 41.39
N THR A 273 -7.83 9.83 41.36
CA THR A 273 -6.95 8.77 41.86
C THR A 273 -6.03 8.26 40.74
N VAL A 274 -6.59 8.02 39.56
CA VAL A 274 -5.86 7.48 38.41
C VAL A 274 -6.25 8.25 37.15
N ILE A 275 -5.27 8.91 36.54
CA ILE A 275 -5.38 9.51 35.22
C ILE A 275 -4.66 8.60 34.22
N PRO A 276 -5.35 8.03 33.21
CA PRO A 276 -4.73 7.17 32.21
C PRO A 276 -3.52 7.82 31.50
N PRO A 277 -2.43 7.07 31.23
CA PRO A 277 -1.23 7.63 30.61
C PRO A 277 -1.42 8.44 29.31
N PRO A 278 -2.37 8.12 28.41
CA PRO A 278 -2.55 8.89 27.18
C PRO A 278 -2.85 10.38 27.41
N HIS A 279 -3.45 10.77 28.54
CA HIS A 279 -3.71 12.17 28.87
C HIS A 279 -2.45 13.03 29.01
N ARG A 280 -1.29 12.44 29.29
CA ARG A 280 -0.02 13.16 29.43
C ARG A 280 0.38 13.90 28.15
N ALA A 281 -0.01 13.38 26.99
CA ALA A 281 0.29 14.00 25.70
C ALA A 281 -0.38 15.37 25.51
N PHE A 282 -1.42 15.68 26.29
CA PHE A 282 -2.06 17.00 26.29
C PHE A 282 -1.08 18.13 26.64
N LEU A 283 -0.16 17.88 27.57
CA LEU A 283 0.83 18.89 28.01
C LEU A 283 1.84 19.25 26.91
N SER A 284 1.99 18.38 25.90
CA SER A 284 2.86 18.60 24.74
C SER A 284 2.14 19.31 23.58
N LEU A 285 0.83 19.55 23.69
CA LEU A 285 0.07 20.27 22.68
C LEU A 285 0.41 21.78 22.73
N ASP A 286 0.19 22.50 21.62
CA ASP A 286 0.32 23.96 21.62
C ASP A 286 -0.58 24.60 22.70
N ARG A 287 -0.05 25.62 23.40
CA ARG A 287 -0.72 26.25 24.54
C ARG A 287 -2.08 26.84 24.16
N ASP A 288 -2.26 27.36 22.96
CA ASP A 288 -3.53 27.95 22.57
C ASP A 288 -4.59 26.87 22.31
N LEU A 289 -4.20 25.73 21.74
CA LEU A 289 -5.09 24.56 21.65
C LEU A 289 -5.46 24.01 23.05
N GLN A 290 -4.51 23.98 23.98
CA GLN A 290 -4.80 23.60 25.38
C GLN A 290 -5.85 24.53 25.99
N LYS A 291 -5.72 25.86 25.78
CA LYS A 291 -6.70 26.84 26.27
C LYS A 291 -8.09 26.62 25.68
N LEU A 292 -8.20 26.24 24.41
CA LEU A 292 -9.51 25.95 23.81
C LEU A 292 -10.19 24.76 24.50
N PHE A 293 -9.45 23.67 24.78
CA PHE A 293 -10.00 22.54 25.56
C PHE A 293 -10.42 22.95 26.97
N VAL A 294 -9.58 23.72 27.68
CA VAL A 294 -9.91 24.22 29.03
C VAL A 294 -11.16 25.09 28.98
N ARG A 295 -11.25 26.03 28.02
CA ARG A 295 -12.45 26.85 27.83
C ARG A 295 -13.69 26.03 27.51
N THR A 296 -13.59 24.96 26.73
CA THR A 296 -14.76 24.12 26.45
C THR A 296 -15.24 23.38 27.71
N PHE A 297 -14.33 22.76 28.46
CA PHE A 297 -14.67 21.80 29.51
C PHE A 297 -14.69 22.36 30.93
N VAL A 298 -14.16 23.58 31.15
CA VAL A 298 -14.15 24.26 32.45
C VAL A 298 -15.05 25.48 32.39
N ASP A 299 -14.66 26.52 31.64
CA ASP A 299 -15.45 27.76 31.57
C ASP A 299 -16.81 27.50 30.89
N GLY A 300 -16.77 26.72 29.81
CA GLY A 300 -17.92 26.27 29.02
C GLY A 300 -18.79 25.24 29.71
N HIS A 301 -18.36 24.68 30.83
CA HIS A 301 -19.21 23.83 31.68
C HIS A 301 -20.21 24.69 32.45
N GLU A 302 -19.79 25.85 32.94
CA GLU A 302 -20.64 26.79 33.66
C GLU A 302 -21.45 27.69 32.71
N ASP A 303 -20.81 28.22 31.67
CA ASP A 303 -21.46 29.08 30.67
C ASP A 303 -21.25 28.52 29.25
N PRO A 304 -22.30 27.96 28.61
CA PRO A 304 -22.21 27.36 27.29
C PRO A 304 -21.67 28.30 26.19
N GLN A 305 -21.86 29.62 26.35
CA GLN A 305 -21.42 30.62 25.37
C GLN A 305 -19.89 30.84 25.38
N LEU A 306 -19.18 30.38 26.41
CA LEU A 306 -17.72 30.47 26.49
C LEU A 306 -17.00 29.39 25.66
N ARG A 307 -17.74 28.35 25.23
CA ARG A 307 -17.20 27.26 24.41
C ARG A 307 -16.71 27.80 23.06
N PRO A 308 -15.44 27.54 22.67
CA PRO A 308 -14.91 27.96 21.39
C PRO A 308 -15.72 27.44 20.20
N SER A 309 -15.97 28.30 19.23
CA SER A 309 -16.70 27.96 18.01
C SER A 309 -15.82 27.17 17.02
N PRO A 310 -16.40 26.52 16.00
CA PRO A 310 -15.63 25.81 14.97
C PRO A 310 -14.67 26.74 14.23
N GLU A 311 -15.04 28.01 14.04
CA GLU A 311 -14.20 29.05 13.46
C GLU A 311 -12.95 29.29 14.31
N GLU A 312 -13.12 29.50 15.62
CA GLU A 312 -12.01 29.75 16.55
C GLU A 312 -11.05 28.55 16.62
N TRP A 313 -11.59 27.33 16.60
CA TRP A 313 -10.78 26.11 16.45
C TRP A 313 -10.00 26.12 15.14
N GLY A 314 -10.65 26.42 14.01
CA GLY A 314 -10.00 26.48 12.71
C GLY A 314 -8.86 27.52 12.64
N GLU A 315 -9.09 28.72 13.16
CA GLU A 315 -8.10 29.80 13.25
C GLU A 315 -6.89 29.41 14.12
N THR A 316 -7.14 28.81 15.29
CA THR A 316 -6.08 28.35 16.20
C THR A 316 -5.28 27.20 15.59
N LEU A 317 -5.97 26.23 14.95
CA LEU A 317 -5.33 25.10 14.27
C LEU A 317 -4.43 25.57 13.13
N THR A 318 -4.92 26.47 12.26
CA THR A 318 -4.09 27.00 11.16
C THR A 318 -2.87 27.76 11.63
N SER A 319 -2.88 28.25 12.86
CA SER A 319 -1.77 28.97 13.50
C SER A 319 -0.86 28.07 14.34
N THR A 320 -1.14 26.76 14.37
CA THR A 320 -0.31 25.78 15.08
C THR A 320 0.97 25.48 14.27
N PRO A 321 2.15 25.43 14.92
CA PRO A 321 3.42 25.20 14.22
C PRO A 321 3.43 24.00 13.26
N LEU A 322 2.89 22.87 13.71
CA LEU A 322 2.83 21.64 12.91
C LEU A 322 1.98 21.79 11.63
N LEU A 323 0.97 22.67 11.60
CA LEU A 323 0.17 22.91 10.41
C LEU A 323 0.76 24.03 9.53
N LEU A 324 1.47 24.97 10.12
CA LEU A 324 2.14 26.08 9.43
C LEU A 324 3.36 25.62 8.64
N THR A 325 4.14 24.69 9.20
CA THR A 325 5.44 24.29 8.67
C THR A 325 5.49 22.77 8.44
N ASN A 326 6.12 22.35 7.34
CA ASN A 326 6.27 20.92 7.01
C ASN A 326 7.63 20.69 6.34
N ARG A 327 8.69 21.12 7.02
CA ARG A 327 10.05 21.00 6.48
C ARG A 327 10.62 19.60 6.77
N PRO A 328 11.33 18.99 5.81
CA PRO A 328 11.89 17.66 6.01
C PRO A 328 13.04 17.70 7.01
N LEU A 329 12.96 16.91 8.07
CA LEU A 329 14.08 16.76 9.01
C LEU A 329 15.35 16.25 8.30
N PRO A 330 16.54 16.79 8.64
CA PRO A 330 17.81 16.35 8.08
C PRO A 330 18.05 14.83 8.13
N SER A 331 17.67 14.15 9.23
CA SER A 331 17.82 12.68 9.32
C SER A 331 16.94 11.92 8.33
N LYS A 332 15.73 12.44 8.02
CA LYS A 332 14.78 11.83 7.08
C LYS A 332 15.20 12.02 5.63
N SER A 333 15.71 13.20 5.28
CA SER A 333 16.19 13.49 3.91
C SER A 333 17.38 12.61 3.53
N LEU A 334 18.22 12.23 4.50
CA LEU A 334 19.44 11.46 4.26
C LEU A 334 19.29 9.93 4.34
N LYS A 335 18.11 9.40 4.71
CA LYS A 335 17.80 7.94 4.75
C LYS A 335 18.79 7.07 5.56
N LEU A 336 19.39 7.61 6.62
CA LEU A 336 20.49 6.98 7.36
C LEU A 336 20.07 5.79 8.25
N ASN A 337 18.77 5.58 8.47
CA ASN A 337 18.21 4.49 9.29
C ASN A 337 18.43 3.06 8.74
N LYS A 338 19.18 2.88 7.64
CA LYS A 338 19.36 1.58 6.98
C LYS A 338 20.66 0.85 7.33
N ILE A 339 21.61 1.49 8.01
CA ILE A 339 22.89 0.87 8.34
C ILE A 339 22.73 0.08 9.65
N ASN A 340 22.62 -1.25 9.54
CA ASN A 340 22.56 -2.14 10.69
C ASN A 340 23.99 -2.40 11.23
N GLU A 341 24.26 -1.86 12.42
CA GLU A 341 25.54 -1.95 13.13
C GLU A 341 25.98 -3.39 13.44
N ARG A 342 25.09 -4.38 13.34
CA ARG A 342 25.43 -5.80 13.59
C ARG A 342 26.02 -6.52 12.39
N ASN A 343 26.05 -5.88 11.21
CA ASN A 343 26.33 -6.54 9.94
C ASN A 343 27.64 -6.10 9.26
N TRP A 344 28.56 -5.42 9.95
CA TRP A 344 29.82 -4.96 9.35
C TRP A 344 30.64 -6.09 8.72
N PHE A 345 30.62 -7.28 9.32
CA PHE A 345 31.21 -8.49 8.75
C PHE A 345 30.59 -8.86 7.39
N VAL A 346 29.27 -8.80 7.29
CA VAL A 346 28.52 -9.10 6.05
C VAL A 346 28.86 -8.08 4.98
N LEU A 347 28.88 -6.78 5.33
CA LEU A 347 29.23 -5.70 4.41
C LEU A 347 30.68 -5.81 3.90
N ALA A 348 31.62 -6.20 4.78
CA ALA A 348 33.00 -6.45 4.41
C ALA A 348 33.17 -7.64 3.47
N LEU A 349 32.44 -8.73 3.74
CA LEU A 349 32.41 -9.89 2.86
C LEU A 349 31.81 -9.54 1.49
N GLU A 350 30.69 -8.81 1.45
CA GLU A 350 30.07 -8.34 0.22
C GLU A 350 31.02 -7.47 -0.61
N LYS A 351 31.74 -6.54 0.04
CA LYS A 351 32.75 -5.69 -0.62
C LYS A 351 33.87 -6.55 -1.20
N ALA A 352 34.43 -7.48 -0.43
CA ALA A 352 35.49 -8.37 -0.87
C ALA A 352 35.07 -9.26 -2.06
N MET A 353 33.82 -9.75 -2.06
CA MET A 353 33.25 -10.50 -3.18
C MET A 353 33.10 -9.64 -4.43
N LYS A 354 32.61 -8.40 -4.28
CA LYS A 354 32.38 -7.47 -5.39
C LYS A 354 33.67 -7.05 -6.09
N GLU A 355 34.71 -6.71 -5.34
CA GLU A 355 36.02 -6.32 -5.91
C GLU A 355 36.69 -7.44 -6.71
N GLN A 356 36.35 -8.69 -6.43
CA GLN A 356 36.86 -9.85 -7.15
C GLN A 356 35.93 -10.31 -8.29
N ASN A 357 34.90 -9.53 -8.63
CA ASN A 357 33.84 -9.89 -9.59
C ASN A 357 33.12 -11.21 -9.25
N LEU A 358 33.09 -11.58 -7.96
CA LEU A 358 32.42 -12.77 -7.42
C LEU A 358 31.06 -12.42 -6.80
N SER A 359 30.54 -11.21 -7.07
CA SER A 359 29.20 -10.82 -6.63
C SER A 359 28.16 -11.73 -7.26
N LEU A 360 27.23 -12.22 -6.44
CA LEU A 360 26.05 -12.95 -6.91
C LEU A 360 25.29 -12.03 -7.88
N PRO A 361 24.78 -12.53 -9.03
CA PRO A 361 23.94 -11.73 -9.91
C PRO A 361 22.78 -11.13 -9.10
N ASN A 362 22.49 -9.85 -9.31
CA ASN A 362 21.28 -9.24 -8.75
C ASN A 362 20.08 -10.05 -9.27
N LEU A 363 19.50 -10.89 -8.41
CA LEU A 363 18.26 -11.58 -8.70
C LEU A 363 17.21 -10.50 -8.98
N PRO A 364 16.65 -10.38 -10.19
CA PRO A 364 15.40 -9.66 -10.33
C PRO A 364 14.39 -10.34 -9.40
N LYS A 365 13.66 -9.54 -8.62
CA LYS A 365 12.58 -10.04 -7.75
C LYS A 365 11.59 -10.79 -8.64
N SER A 366 11.66 -12.12 -8.70
CA SER A 366 10.61 -12.91 -9.33
C SER A 366 9.41 -12.85 -8.39
N ASN A 367 8.32 -12.28 -8.89
CA ASN A 367 7.01 -12.39 -8.26
C ASN A 367 6.57 -13.85 -8.31
N THR A 368 6.97 -14.64 -7.32
CA THR A 368 6.45 -15.99 -7.14
C THR A 368 6.26 -16.25 -5.66
N THR A 369 4.98 -16.22 -5.29
CA THR A 369 4.38 -16.66 -4.04
C THR A 369 5.03 -17.93 -3.51
N THR A 370 5.54 -17.86 -2.28
CA THR A 370 5.95 -19.02 -1.48
C THR A 370 4.72 -19.86 -1.12
N PRO A 371 4.69 -21.17 -1.39
CA PRO A 371 3.84 -22.08 -0.63
C PRO A 371 4.68 -22.68 0.51
N ALA A 372 4.19 -22.49 1.74
CA ALA A 372 4.62 -23.26 2.88
C ALA A 372 4.05 -24.68 2.81
N THR A 373 4.89 -25.71 2.90
CA THR A 373 4.48 -27.04 3.38
C THR A 373 5.68 -27.76 3.99
N SER A 374 5.55 -28.08 5.28
CA SER A 374 6.35 -29.05 6.01
C SER A 374 6.09 -30.47 5.47
N TYR A 375 7.14 -31.29 5.26
CA TYR A 375 6.99 -32.76 5.27
C TYR A 375 8.27 -33.48 5.69
N SER A 376 8.05 -34.62 6.32
CA SER A 376 8.93 -35.42 7.19
C SER A 376 9.96 -36.29 6.46
N TRP A 377 11.16 -36.38 7.06
CA TRP A 377 12.36 -37.05 6.55
C TRP A 377 12.38 -38.58 6.69
N SER A 378 11.40 -39.20 7.36
CA SER A 378 11.40 -40.66 7.59
C SER A 378 10.74 -41.49 6.49
N ALA A 379 9.92 -40.87 5.61
CA ALA A 379 9.27 -41.57 4.50
C ALA A 379 10.19 -41.73 3.27
N ILE A 380 11.13 -40.81 3.07
CA ILE A 380 12.03 -40.79 1.90
C ILE A 380 13.19 -41.80 2.04
N LEU A 381 13.58 -42.15 3.27
CA LEU A 381 14.67 -43.09 3.55
C LEU A 381 14.29 -44.58 3.32
N LYS A 382 13.00 -44.91 3.21
CA LYS A 382 12.52 -46.28 3.01
C LYS A 382 12.37 -46.68 1.54
N GLU A 383 12.32 -45.72 0.62
CA GLU A 383 12.06 -45.96 -0.81
C GLU A 383 13.34 -45.90 -1.68
N ALA A 384 14.42 -45.26 -1.18
CA ALA A 384 15.71 -45.16 -1.87
C ALA A 384 16.59 -46.44 -1.77
N THR A 385 16.33 -47.32 -0.80
CA THR A 385 17.14 -48.52 -0.54
C THR A 385 16.63 -49.79 -1.23
N SER A 386 15.39 -49.82 -1.75
CA SER A 386 14.83 -51.01 -2.42
C SER A 386 15.10 -51.07 -3.94
N ASN A 387 15.45 -49.95 -4.58
CA ASN A 387 15.59 -49.87 -6.04
C ASN A 387 17.03 -49.98 -6.58
N TYR A 388 18.06 -49.92 -5.73
CA TYR A 388 19.46 -50.03 -6.18
C TYR A 388 19.93 -51.49 -6.41
N LYS A 389 19.16 -52.49 -5.93
CA LYS A 389 19.52 -53.91 -6.00
C LYS A 389 19.01 -54.65 -7.25
N LYS A 390 18.21 -53.98 -8.11
CA LYS A 390 17.56 -54.59 -9.29
C LYS A 390 18.16 -54.21 -10.66
N VAL A 391 19.15 -53.30 -10.72
CA VAL A 391 19.74 -52.84 -12.00
C VAL A 391 21.05 -53.58 -12.36
N GLY A 392 21.70 -54.23 -11.40
CA GLY A 392 22.98 -54.94 -11.63
C GLY A 392 22.89 -56.29 -12.34
N GLN A 393 21.71 -56.92 -12.43
CA GLN A 393 21.57 -58.29 -12.97
C GLN A 393 21.20 -58.36 -14.46
N THR A 394 20.77 -57.26 -15.09
CA THR A 394 20.32 -57.23 -16.49
C THR A 394 21.47 -56.96 -17.47
N PHE A 395 22.50 -56.23 -17.05
CA PHE A 395 23.64 -55.87 -17.89
C PHE A 395 24.57 -57.06 -18.20
N GLY A 396 24.69 -58.01 -17.28
CA GLY A 396 25.51 -59.22 -17.47
C GLY A 396 24.93 -60.25 -18.45
N LYS A 397 23.63 -60.21 -18.73
CA LYS A 397 22.99 -61.18 -19.65
C LYS A 397 23.12 -60.76 -21.11
N ILE A 398 23.07 -59.46 -21.41
CA ILE A 398 23.14 -58.94 -22.80
C ILE A 398 24.53 -59.17 -23.42
N LEU A 399 25.60 -58.99 -22.64
CA LEU A 399 26.98 -59.19 -23.11
C LEU A 399 27.28 -60.66 -23.44
N LYS A 400 26.57 -61.60 -22.81
CA LYS A 400 26.75 -63.04 -23.04
C LYS A 400 26.16 -63.51 -24.39
N TYR A 401 25.04 -62.92 -24.84
CA TYR A 401 24.36 -63.35 -26.08
C TYR A 401 25.03 -62.82 -27.36
N THR A 402 25.63 -61.62 -27.33
CA THR A 402 26.33 -61.05 -28.49
C THR A 402 27.60 -61.83 -28.86
N LEU A 403 28.35 -62.33 -27.87
CA LEU A 403 29.52 -63.18 -28.09
C LEU A 403 29.17 -64.57 -28.62
N GLN A 404 27.98 -65.10 -28.31
CA GLN A 404 27.52 -66.41 -28.80
C GLN A 404 27.09 -66.37 -30.28
N VAL A 405 26.49 -65.28 -30.75
CA VAL A 405 26.03 -65.14 -32.15
C VAL A 405 27.22 -64.98 -33.12
N LEU A 406 28.24 -64.21 -32.74
CA LEU A 406 29.44 -64.02 -33.56
C LEU A 406 30.23 -65.32 -33.75
N GLY A 407 30.32 -66.15 -32.71
CA GLY A 407 30.95 -67.47 -32.82
C GLY A 407 30.20 -68.40 -33.78
N LEU A 408 28.87 -68.29 -33.85
CA LEU A 408 28.02 -69.17 -34.68
C LEU A 408 28.12 -68.83 -36.17
N VAL A 409 28.22 -67.53 -36.51
CA VAL A 409 28.41 -67.08 -37.90
C VAL A 409 29.80 -67.47 -38.43
N PHE A 410 30.83 -67.35 -37.58
CA PHE A 410 32.19 -67.76 -37.92
C PHE A 410 32.30 -69.28 -38.11
N ALA A 411 31.62 -70.06 -37.27
CA ALA A 411 31.55 -71.52 -37.40
C ALA A 411 30.80 -71.95 -38.68
N LEU A 412 29.70 -71.30 -39.05
CA LEU A 412 28.96 -71.58 -40.30
C LEU A 412 29.77 -71.21 -41.55
N PHE A 413 30.56 -70.14 -41.48
CA PHE A 413 31.48 -69.76 -42.56
C PHE A 413 32.57 -70.81 -42.76
N LEU A 414 33.23 -71.25 -41.68
CA LEU A 414 34.22 -72.34 -41.73
C LEU A 414 33.61 -73.67 -42.20
N LEU A 415 32.38 -73.98 -41.78
CA LEU A 415 31.68 -75.18 -42.22
C LEU A 415 31.32 -75.12 -43.71
N SER A 416 30.96 -73.95 -44.24
CA SER A 416 30.71 -73.76 -45.68
C SER A 416 31.97 -73.97 -46.52
N THR A 417 33.13 -73.56 -46.00
CA THR A 417 34.42 -73.79 -46.67
C THR A 417 34.87 -75.25 -46.61
N LEU A 418 34.47 -76.00 -45.57
CA LEU A 418 34.75 -77.44 -45.46
C LEU A 418 33.81 -78.30 -46.31
N ILE A 419 32.56 -77.89 -46.52
CA ILE A 419 31.57 -78.63 -47.33
C ILE A 419 31.83 -78.45 -48.84
N ALA A 420 32.41 -77.33 -49.26
CA ALA A 420 32.67 -77.03 -50.68
C ALA A 420 33.90 -77.73 -51.29
N GLY A 421 34.68 -78.50 -50.51
CA GLY A 421 35.58 -79.53 -51.03
C GLY A 421 36.71 -79.10 -51.97
N SER A 422 37.44 -78.01 -51.68
CA SER A 422 38.63 -77.60 -52.46
C SER A 422 39.93 -77.57 -51.64
N PRO A 423 41.08 -78.07 -52.17
CA PRO A 423 42.36 -78.06 -51.45
C PRO A 423 42.99 -76.67 -51.35
N LEU A 424 43.61 -76.43 -50.19
CA LEU A 424 44.12 -75.16 -49.68
C LEU A 424 45.52 -74.76 -50.20
N SER A 425 45.89 -75.07 -51.46
CA SER A 425 47.27 -74.85 -51.95
C SER A 425 47.46 -73.73 -52.98
N ASP A 426 46.42 -73.10 -53.54
CA ASP A 426 46.59 -71.95 -54.44
C ASP A 426 46.22 -70.64 -53.74
N VAL A 427 47.19 -70.09 -53.01
CA VAL A 427 47.12 -68.78 -52.34
C VAL A 427 46.86 -67.64 -53.35
N TYR A 428 47.09 -67.85 -54.65
CA TYR A 428 46.77 -66.88 -55.70
C TYR A 428 45.26 -66.79 -56.01
N TYR A 429 44.51 -67.90 -55.93
CA TYR A 429 43.05 -67.90 -56.14
C TYR A 429 42.29 -67.37 -54.92
N ALA A 430 42.78 -67.61 -53.69
CA ALA A 430 42.19 -67.05 -52.47
C ALA A 430 42.38 -65.53 -52.36
N VAL A 431 43.49 -64.99 -52.87
CA VAL A 431 43.72 -63.54 -52.88
C VAL A 431 42.97 -62.86 -54.04
N SER A 432 42.92 -63.46 -55.24
CA SER A 432 42.09 -62.91 -56.34
C SER A 432 40.60 -62.96 -56.02
N SER A 433 40.06 -64.04 -55.44
CA SER A 433 38.63 -64.11 -55.10
C SER A 433 38.23 -63.19 -53.94
N VAL A 434 39.15 -62.82 -53.03
CA VAL A 434 38.88 -61.79 -52.01
C VAL A 434 38.93 -60.38 -52.61
N VAL A 435 39.77 -60.12 -53.61
CA VAL A 435 39.83 -58.83 -54.32
C VAL A 435 38.66 -58.66 -55.30
N ASP A 436 38.29 -59.74 -56.00
CA ASP A 436 37.12 -59.77 -56.87
C ASP A 436 35.82 -59.69 -56.05
N LEU A 437 35.72 -60.30 -54.86
CA LEU A 437 34.56 -60.13 -53.95
C LEU A 437 34.50 -58.73 -53.31
N ALA A 438 35.66 -58.12 -53.03
CA ALA A 438 35.76 -56.76 -52.51
C ALA A 438 35.38 -55.69 -53.56
N LEU A 439 35.54 -55.98 -54.86
CA LEU A 439 35.17 -55.10 -55.97
C LEU A 439 33.81 -55.47 -56.62
N PHE A 440 33.34 -56.70 -56.46
CA PHE A 440 32.02 -57.14 -56.91
C PHE A 440 30.88 -56.51 -56.11
N ILE A 441 31.06 -56.27 -54.79
CA ILE A 441 30.03 -55.63 -53.95
C ILE A 441 29.79 -54.16 -54.39
N PRO A 442 30.81 -53.31 -54.64
CA PRO A 442 30.61 -51.98 -55.21
C PRO A 442 30.04 -51.95 -56.63
N GLN A 443 30.42 -52.91 -57.50
CA GLN A 443 29.95 -52.95 -58.90
C GLN A 443 28.50 -53.47 -59.02
N LEU A 444 28.10 -54.44 -58.20
CA LEU A 444 26.71 -54.91 -58.07
C LEU A 444 25.77 -53.82 -57.53
N ILE A 445 26.31 -52.88 -56.75
CA ILE A 445 25.63 -51.70 -56.20
C ILE A 445 25.43 -50.59 -57.27
N LEU A 446 26.27 -50.55 -58.32
CA LEU A 446 26.14 -49.58 -59.42
C LEU A 446 25.29 -50.09 -60.59
N ASP A 447 25.31 -51.39 -60.90
CA ASP A 447 24.61 -51.97 -62.08
C ASP A 447 23.15 -52.40 -61.83
N ILE A 448 22.65 -52.35 -60.58
CA ILE A 448 21.20 -52.42 -60.28
C ILE A 448 20.69 -50.99 -60.05
N GLY A 449 20.87 -50.16 -61.07
CA GLY A 449 20.17 -48.89 -61.23
C GLY A 449 18.67 -49.16 -61.34
N GLY A 450 17.91 -48.84 -60.29
CA GLY A 450 16.45 -48.87 -60.35
C GLY A 450 15.70 -49.03 -59.04
N VAL A 451 16.33 -49.53 -57.97
CA VAL A 451 15.62 -49.77 -56.68
C VAL A 451 16.28 -49.08 -55.47
N GLY A 452 17.51 -48.57 -55.60
CA GLY A 452 18.22 -47.89 -54.52
C GLY A 452 17.50 -46.66 -53.94
N LEU A 453 16.87 -45.83 -54.78
CA LEU A 453 16.10 -44.67 -54.28
C LEU A 453 14.80 -45.10 -53.57
N PHE A 454 14.21 -46.23 -53.97
CA PHE A 454 12.96 -46.74 -53.41
C PHE A 454 13.19 -47.47 -52.08
N MET A 455 14.31 -48.20 -51.93
CA MET A 455 14.72 -48.79 -50.66
C MET A 455 15.32 -47.78 -49.69
N VAL A 456 15.98 -46.71 -50.16
CA VAL A 456 16.45 -45.60 -49.30
C VAL A 456 15.25 -44.83 -48.70
N LEU A 457 14.13 -44.70 -49.41
CA LEU A 457 12.88 -44.13 -48.88
C LEU A 457 12.16 -45.07 -47.89
N LEU A 458 12.26 -46.39 -48.08
CA LEU A 458 11.67 -47.39 -47.16
C LEU A 458 12.55 -47.70 -45.94
N LEU A 459 13.88 -47.53 -46.04
CA LEU A 459 14.83 -47.69 -44.92
C LEU A 459 15.17 -46.38 -44.22
N PHE A 460 14.72 -45.22 -44.71
CA PHE A 460 14.87 -43.94 -44.01
C PHE A 460 14.33 -43.96 -42.55
N PRO A 461 13.20 -44.62 -42.25
CA PRO A 461 12.74 -44.80 -40.86
C PRO A 461 13.64 -45.72 -40.03
N PHE A 462 14.36 -46.65 -40.67
CA PHE A 462 15.22 -47.64 -40.01
C PHE A 462 16.66 -47.12 -39.79
N LEU A 463 17.21 -46.38 -40.74
CA LEU A 463 18.49 -45.66 -40.62
C LEU A 463 18.41 -44.53 -39.58
N ALA A 464 17.26 -43.88 -39.42
CA ALA A 464 17.00 -42.92 -38.34
C ALA A 464 16.99 -43.58 -36.94
N ALA A 465 16.75 -44.90 -36.87
CA ALA A 465 16.71 -45.64 -35.61
C ALA A 465 18.06 -46.27 -35.20
N SER A 466 19.01 -46.44 -36.12
CA SER A 466 20.24 -47.22 -35.86
C SER A 466 21.56 -46.43 -35.77
N PHE A 467 21.56 -45.10 -35.91
CA PHE A 467 22.75 -44.25 -35.65
C PHE A 467 22.49 -43.20 -34.56
N PRO A 468 22.88 -43.45 -33.28
CA PRO A 468 22.72 -42.47 -32.20
C PRO A 468 23.59 -41.20 -32.36
N LYS A 469 24.49 -41.15 -33.35
CA LYS A 469 25.43 -40.03 -33.55
C LYS A 469 25.08 -39.09 -34.72
N PHE A 470 24.20 -39.46 -35.65
CA PHE A 470 23.74 -38.52 -36.69
C PHE A 470 22.60 -37.61 -36.18
N SER A 471 21.82 -38.07 -35.20
CA SER A 471 20.85 -37.23 -34.47
C SER A 471 21.52 -36.15 -33.60
N ALA A 472 22.82 -36.27 -33.35
CA ALA A 472 23.60 -35.25 -32.65
C ALA A 472 24.03 -34.10 -33.59
N VAL A 473 24.12 -34.34 -34.90
CA VAL A 473 24.53 -33.33 -35.91
C VAL A 473 23.35 -32.49 -36.40
N ILE A 474 22.10 -32.99 -36.30
CA ILE A 474 20.88 -32.21 -36.59
C ILE A 474 20.32 -31.49 -35.33
N LYS A 475 21.02 -31.55 -34.19
CA LYS A 475 20.51 -31.04 -32.91
C LYS A 475 20.54 -29.52 -32.76
N ASN A 476 20.82 -28.78 -33.83
CA ASN A 476 20.95 -27.32 -33.81
C ASN A 476 20.24 -26.61 -34.98
N LYS A 477 19.04 -27.08 -35.37
CA LYS A 477 18.12 -26.29 -36.19
C LYS A 477 16.85 -25.99 -35.39
N THR A 478 16.55 -24.70 -35.27
CA THR A 478 15.41 -24.12 -34.53
C THR A 478 14.09 -24.82 -34.86
N ASN A 479 13.21 -24.99 -33.87
CA ASN A 479 11.88 -25.58 -34.01
C ASN A 479 11.04 -24.87 -35.10
N GLU A 480 11.36 -23.60 -35.38
CA GLU A 480 10.87 -22.80 -36.50
C GLU A 480 11.17 -23.42 -37.88
N THR A 481 12.38 -23.98 -38.06
CA THR A 481 12.78 -24.68 -39.29
C THR A 481 11.96 -25.95 -39.48
N ARG A 482 11.63 -26.63 -38.37
CA ARG A 482 10.77 -27.82 -38.37
C ARG A 482 9.31 -27.49 -38.68
N LYS A 483 8.77 -26.41 -38.12
CA LYS A 483 7.45 -25.85 -38.50
C LYS A 483 7.38 -25.48 -39.99
N LYS A 484 8.41 -24.83 -40.54
CA LYS A 484 8.50 -24.49 -41.98
C LYS A 484 8.57 -25.73 -42.88
N LEU A 485 9.28 -26.78 -42.46
CA LEU A 485 9.33 -28.07 -43.17
C LEU A 485 7.97 -28.78 -43.11
N ILE A 486 7.31 -28.80 -41.95
CA ILE A 486 5.95 -29.37 -41.79
C ILE A 486 4.96 -28.70 -42.76
N GLY A 487 5.00 -27.37 -42.88
CA GLY A 487 4.15 -26.63 -43.81
C GLY A 487 4.45 -26.86 -45.31
N ARG A 488 5.66 -27.30 -45.66
CA ARG A 488 6.07 -27.54 -47.07
C ARG A 488 5.90 -29.00 -47.53
N PHE A 489 5.85 -29.96 -46.61
CA PHE A 489 5.83 -31.40 -46.94
C PHE A 489 4.53 -32.12 -46.55
N SER A 490 3.55 -31.44 -45.94
CA SER A 490 2.23 -32.02 -45.63
C SER A 490 1.25 -31.80 -46.79
N PHE A 491 0.80 -32.89 -47.43
CA PHE A 491 -0.12 -32.86 -48.56
C PHE A 491 -1.61 -32.89 -48.16
N THR A 492 -1.92 -33.18 -46.89
CA THR A 492 -3.29 -33.23 -46.34
C THR A 492 -3.38 -32.60 -44.95
N GLN A 493 -4.56 -32.10 -44.56
CA GLN A 493 -4.76 -31.50 -43.22
C GLN A 493 -4.50 -32.49 -42.07
N GLY A 494 -4.86 -33.76 -42.23
CA GLY A 494 -4.60 -34.80 -41.22
C GLY A 494 -3.12 -35.11 -41.01
N GLN A 495 -2.30 -35.06 -42.07
CA GLN A 495 -0.85 -35.22 -41.96
C GLN A 495 -0.20 -34.02 -41.24
N LYS A 496 -0.70 -32.80 -41.51
CA LYS A 496 -0.25 -31.58 -40.83
C LYS A 496 -0.59 -31.63 -39.34
N GLN A 497 -1.80 -32.03 -38.98
CA GLN A 497 -2.21 -32.24 -37.58
C GLN A 497 -1.30 -33.23 -36.86
N LYS A 498 -1.08 -34.43 -37.43
CA LYS A 498 -0.23 -35.48 -36.82
C LYS A 498 1.21 -35.01 -36.60
N SER A 499 1.77 -34.27 -37.54
CA SER A 499 3.13 -33.72 -37.41
C SER A 499 3.23 -32.60 -36.35
N LEU A 500 2.18 -31.81 -36.16
CA LEU A 500 2.08 -30.82 -35.08
C LEU A 500 1.93 -31.50 -33.71
N GLU A 501 1.21 -32.63 -33.62
CA GLU A 501 1.12 -33.47 -32.42
C GLU A 501 2.48 -34.11 -32.06
N GLU A 502 3.24 -34.58 -33.05
CA GLU A 502 4.62 -35.08 -32.83
C GLU A 502 5.59 -33.98 -32.36
N LEU A 503 5.46 -32.77 -32.92
CA LEU A 503 6.20 -31.60 -32.44
C LEU A 503 5.78 -31.22 -31.01
N GLN A 504 4.50 -31.30 -30.68
CA GLN A 504 3.98 -31.11 -29.33
C GLN A 504 4.62 -32.09 -28.34
N TYR A 505 4.64 -33.38 -28.68
CA TYR A 505 5.26 -34.42 -27.88
C TYR A 505 6.77 -34.17 -27.69
N THR A 506 7.45 -33.73 -28.75
CA THR A 506 8.87 -33.36 -28.69
C THR A 506 9.13 -32.18 -27.74
N LEU A 507 8.33 -31.11 -27.84
CA LEU A 507 8.43 -29.94 -26.97
C LEU A 507 8.12 -30.30 -25.51
N TYR A 508 7.15 -31.17 -25.26
CA TYR A 508 6.89 -31.69 -23.91
C TYR A 508 8.09 -32.47 -23.35
N ASN A 509 8.74 -33.30 -24.17
CA ASN A 509 9.94 -34.03 -23.76
C ASN A 509 11.16 -33.10 -23.54
N GLN A 510 11.29 -32.02 -24.31
CA GLN A 510 12.32 -31.00 -24.06
C GLN A 510 12.02 -30.27 -22.74
N ARG A 511 10.77 -29.84 -22.53
CA ARG A 511 10.30 -29.21 -21.30
C ARG A 511 10.58 -30.05 -20.06
N THR A 512 10.34 -31.37 -20.12
CA THR A 512 10.60 -32.27 -18.99
C THR A 512 12.09 -32.39 -18.70
N LYS A 513 12.94 -32.51 -19.73
CA LYS A 513 14.40 -32.54 -19.59
C LYS A 513 14.97 -31.24 -19.00
N VAL A 514 14.51 -30.09 -19.48
CA VAL A 514 14.92 -28.77 -18.93
C VAL A 514 14.47 -28.63 -17.49
N LYS A 515 13.23 -29.03 -17.15
CA LYS A 515 12.74 -29.05 -15.76
C LYS A 515 13.54 -29.98 -14.87
N GLN A 516 13.94 -31.15 -15.36
CA GLN A 516 14.77 -32.08 -14.61
C GLN A 516 16.15 -31.47 -14.35
N ARG A 517 16.80 -30.92 -15.38
CA ARG A 517 18.10 -30.25 -15.22
C ARG A 517 18.02 -29.05 -14.26
N LEU A 518 16.96 -28.25 -14.33
CA LEU A 518 16.70 -27.16 -13.37
C LEU A 518 16.61 -27.67 -11.93
N ARG A 519 15.98 -28.83 -11.69
CA ARG A 519 15.93 -29.44 -10.36
C ARG A 519 17.31 -29.89 -9.89
N GLU A 520 18.09 -30.52 -10.78
CA GLU A 520 19.46 -30.95 -10.48
C GLU A 520 20.36 -29.76 -10.14
N ILE A 521 20.40 -28.71 -10.97
CA ILE A 521 21.21 -27.51 -10.73
C ILE A 521 20.78 -26.81 -9.44
N ARG A 522 19.48 -26.72 -9.15
CA ARG A 522 18.98 -26.14 -7.89
C ARG A 522 19.41 -26.95 -6.67
N ASN A 523 19.42 -28.28 -6.77
CA ASN A 523 19.91 -29.15 -5.69
C ASN A 523 21.42 -28.99 -5.49
N GLU A 524 22.19 -28.95 -6.57
CA GLU A 524 23.63 -28.66 -6.52
C GLU A 524 23.87 -27.29 -5.86
N LEU A 525 23.13 -26.26 -6.28
CA LEU A 525 23.22 -24.91 -5.71
C LEU A 525 22.95 -24.91 -4.20
N ILE A 526 21.96 -25.68 -3.72
CA ILE A 526 21.67 -25.83 -2.28
C ILE A 526 22.88 -26.41 -1.54
N VAL A 527 23.50 -27.46 -2.08
CA VAL A 527 24.68 -28.10 -1.48
C VAL A 527 25.85 -27.12 -1.43
N TRP A 528 26.19 -26.46 -2.54
CA TRP A 528 27.27 -25.50 -2.58
C TRP A 528 27.02 -24.28 -1.69
N THR A 529 25.78 -23.82 -1.60
CA THR A 529 25.39 -22.72 -0.70
C THR A 529 25.54 -23.13 0.77
N ARG A 530 25.24 -24.39 1.12
CA ARG A 530 25.46 -24.90 2.47
C ARG A 530 26.95 -24.90 2.83
N VAL A 531 27.80 -25.41 1.93
CA VAL A 531 29.26 -25.41 2.11
C VAL A 531 29.81 -23.98 2.27
N LYS A 532 29.26 -23.02 1.52
CA LYS A 532 29.60 -21.60 1.68
C LYS A 532 29.28 -21.10 3.09
N VAL A 533 28.04 -21.33 3.55
CA VAL A 533 27.58 -20.89 4.87
C VAL A 533 28.41 -21.53 5.99
N ASP A 534 28.76 -22.80 5.87
CA ASP A 534 29.56 -23.49 6.89
C ASP A 534 30.99 -22.93 6.96
N LYS A 535 31.62 -22.63 5.81
CA LYS A 535 32.92 -21.94 5.78
C LYS A 535 32.86 -20.54 6.40
N GLU A 536 31.80 -19.78 6.12
CA GLU A 536 31.58 -18.46 6.73
C GLU A 536 31.40 -18.55 8.26
N LYS A 537 30.63 -19.54 8.74
CA LYS A 537 30.43 -19.79 10.17
C LYS A 537 31.72 -20.16 10.89
N ASP A 538 32.53 -21.03 10.29
CA ASP A 538 33.80 -21.44 10.86
C ASP A 538 34.80 -20.28 10.92
N PHE A 539 34.84 -19.45 9.87
CA PHE A 539 35.63 -18.22 9.88
C PHE A 539 35.17 -17.25 10.97
N PHE A 540 33.85 -17.04 11.08
CA PHE A 540 33.26 -16.19 12.09
C PHE A 540 33.64 -16.67 13.51
N ARG A 541 33.47 -17.97 13.79
CA ARG A 541 33.82 -18.57 15.08
C ARG A 541 35.27 -18.29 15.46
N LYS A 542 36.20 -18.51 14.53
CA LYS A 542 37.65 -18.27 14.75
C LYS A 542 37.99 -16.79 14.96
N ASN A 543 37.20 -15.86 14.43
CA ASN A 543 37.46 -14.42 14.51
C ASN A 543 36.48 -13.65 15.41
N THR A 544 35.68 -14.36 16.21
CA THR A 544 34.56 -13.78 16.98
C THR A 544 34.98 -12.58 17.84
N THR A 545 36.08 -12.69 18.58
CA THR A 545 36.60 -11.62 19.45
C THR A 545 36.98 -10.37 18.65
N LYS A 546 37.79 -10.53 17.60
CA LYS A 546 38.21 -9.44 16.70
C LYS A 546 37.02 -8.76 16.02
N ILE A 547 35.98 -9.52 15.65
CA ILE A 547 34.74 -9.01 15.05
C ILE A 547 33.94 -8.20 16.07
N LEU A 548 33.75 -8.73 17.28
CA LEU A 548 32.99 -8.04 18.33
C LEU A 548 33.66 -6.73 18.77
N ASP A 549 34.98 -6.72 18.93
CA ASP A 549 35.72 -5.52 19.32
C ASP A 549 35.67 -4.45 18.22
N SER A 550 35.79 -4.86 16.96
CA SER A 550 35.66 -3.94 15.82
C SER A 550 34.24 -3.39 15.70
N ASN A 551 33.21 -4.24 15.87
CA ASN A 551 31.83 -3.81 15.87
C ASN A 551 31.54 -2.78 16.98
N ARG A 552 32.08 -3.00 18.20
CA ARG A 552 31.94 -2.04 19.31
C ARG A 552 32.57 -0.69 18.98
N ALA A 553 33.80 -0.68 18.47
CA ALA A 553 34.51 0.54 18.10
C ALA A 553 33.78 1.32 16.99
N ILE A 554 33.38 0.62 15.92
CA ILE A 554 32.66 1.21 14.78
C ILE A 554 31.30 1.77 15.25
N SER A 555 30.55 1.02 16.06
CA SER A 555 29.24 1.45 16.56
C SER A 555 29.37 2.67 17.47
N SER A 556 30.46 2.77 18.25
CA SER A 556 30.74 3.96 19.06
C SER A 556 30.97 5.20 18.20
N GLN A 557 31.77 5.09 17.14
CA GLN A 557 32.04 6.21 16.22
C GLN A 557 30.77 6.62 15.46
N LEU A 558 30.02 5.65 14.94
CA LEU A 558 28.78 5.89 14.22
C LEU A 558 27.70 6.53 15.12
N SER A 559 27.66 6.14 16.40
CA SER A 559 26.77 6.74 17.40
C SER A 559 27.08 8.22 17.63
N THR A 560 28.36 8.60 17.68
CA THR A 560 28.78 10.01 17.79
C THR A 560 28.31 10.84 16.60
N GLU A 561 28.53 10.35 15.37
CA GLU A 561 28.07 11.06 14.17
C GLU A 561 26.53 11.13 14.07
N LYS A 562 25.84 10.04 14.44
CA LYS A 562 24.37 10.03 14.54
C LYS A 562 23.84 11.05 15.55
N LYS A 563 24.52 11.25 16.68
CA LYS A 563 24.16 12.31 17.64
C LYS A 563 24.32 13.70 17.02
N GLY A 564 25.34 13.92 16.20
CA GLY A 564 25.51 15.15 15.42
C GLY A 564 24.29 15.44 14.54
N ILE A 565 23.80 14.43 13.82
CA ILE A 565 22.60 14.55 12.97
C ILE A 565 21.32 14.75 13.79
N GLN A 566 21.19 14.07 14.93
CA GLN A 566 20.08 14.31 15.85
C GLN A 566 20.08 15.76 16.36
N ALA A 567 21.26 16.33 16.65
CA ALA A 567 21.36 17.74 17.01
C ALA A 567 20.93 18.67 15.86
N GLN A 568 21.20 18.31 14.60
CA GLN A 568 20.70 19.05 13.43
C GLN A 568 19.18 18.91 13.27
N ASP A 569 18.61 17.75 13.57
CA ASP A 569 17.14 17.58 13.61
C ASP A 569 16.50 18.49 14.67
N GLU A 570 17.10 18.61 15.85
CA GLU A 570 16.59 19.51 16.90
C GLU A 570 16.72 20.98 16.50
N LYS A 571 17.81 21.37 15.83
CA LYS A 571 17.93 22.72 15.22
C LYS A 571 16.86 22.95 14.16
N ALA A 572 16.58 21.96 13.30
CA ALA A 572 15.54 22.06 12.28
C ALA A 572 14.16 22.25 12.91
N LYS A 573 13.86 21.52 14.00
CA LYS A 573 12.61 21.69 14.76
C LYS A 573 12.51 23.07 15.41
N ALA A 574 13.60 23.57 15.99
CA ALA A 574 13.63 24.92 16.57
C ALA A 574 13.36 25.98 15.49
N LEU A 575 13.99 25.84 14.32
CA LEU A 575 13.76 26.72 13.17
C LEU A 575 12.30 26.68 12.70
N MET A 576 11.72 25.48 12.60
CA MET A 576 10.29 25.32 12.27
C MET A 576 9.37 25.97 13.31
N GLN A 577 9.76 25.98 14.58
CA GLN A 577 9.02 26.65 15.65
C GLN A 577 9.14 28.17 15.55
N GLU A 578 10.32 28.69 15.22
CA GLU A 578 10.56 30.12 14.98
C GLU A 578 9.76 30.62 13.77
N GLU A 579 9.79 29.88 12.66
CA GLU A 579 8.97 30.15 11.47
C GLU A 579 7.49 30.20 11.82
N ALA A 580 7.01 29.20 12.57
CA ALA A 580 5.62 29.17 13.01
C ALA A 580 5.26 30.39 13.88
N ASN A 581 6.14 30.78 14.79
CA ASN A 581 5.93 31.95 15.64
C ASN A 581 5.90 33.25 14.81
N ALA A 582 6.78 33.39 13.81
CA ALA A 582 6.80 34.53 12.90
C ALA A 582 5.51 34.62 12.08
N LEU A 583 5.08 33.50 11.48
CA LEU A 583 3.82 33.42 10.72
C LEU A 583 2.60 33.74 11.61
N LYS A 584 2.60 33.25 12.85
CA LYS A 584 1.54 33.53 13.83
C LYS A 584 1.52 35.01 14.21
N LYS A 585 2.68 35.63 14.42
CA LYS A 585 2.80 37.05 14.74
C LYS A 585 2.25 37.92 13.61
N ALA A 586 2.63 37.65 12.36
CA ALA A 586 2.12 38.38 11.19
C ALA A 586 0.59 38.31 11.09
N ARG A 587 0.01 37.12 11.31
CA ARG A 587 -1.45 36.93 11.34
C ARG A 587 -2.12 37.69 12.48
N LEU A 588 -1.53 37.70 13.67
CA LEU A 588 -2.08 38.42 14.83
C LEU A 588 -2.05 39.94 14.59
N GLU A 589 -0.96 40.45 14.02
CA GLU A 589 -0.84 41.88 13.65
C GLU A 589 -1.86 42.26 12.58
N TYR A 590 -2.08 41.38 11.60
CA TYR A 590 -3.13 41.55 10.60
C TYR A 590 -4.55 41.56 11.20
N ALA A 591 -4.87 40.60 12.07
CA ALA A 591 -6.16 40.56 12.76
C ALA A 591 -6.37 41.84 13.58
N LYS A 592 -5.35 42.28 14.32
CA LYS A 592 -5.38 43.54 15.08
C LYS A 592 -5.61 44.76 14.18
N LYS A 593 -4.96 44.84 13.01
CA LYS A 593 -5.20 45.91 12.03
C LYS A 593 -6.65 45.98 11.59
N ILE A 594 -7.33 44.84 11.47
CA ILE A 594 -8.75 44.79 11.09
C ILE A 594 -9.64 45.20 12.27
N GLU A 595 -9.37 44.67 13.46
CA GLU A 595 -10.17 44.93 14.67
C GLU A 595 -10.11 46.39 15.12
N THR A 596 -8.97 47.07 14.93
CA THR A 596 -8.81 48.47 15.34
C THR A 596 -9.19 49.48 14.25
N HIS A 597 -9.43 49.04 13.01
CA HIS A 597 -9.72 49.95 11.92
C HIS A 597 -11.13 50.55 12.06
N PRO A 598 -11.31 51.89 12.03
CA PRO A 598 -12.61 52.55 12.30
C PRO A 598 -13.75 52.08 11.41
N VAL A 599 -13.45 51.68 10.17
CA VAL A 599 -14.44 51.16 9.22
C VAL A 599 -14.66 49.67 9.40
N TYR A 600 -13.61 48.87 9.59
CA TYR A 600 -13.72 47.41 9.51
C TYR A 600 -14.20 46.80 10.83
N SER A 601 -13.90 47.43 11.96
CA SER A 601 -14.35 46.99 13.28
C SER A 601 -15.87 46.93 13.41
N ASN A 602 -16.58 47.82 12.70
CA ASN A 602 -18.04 47.92 12.69
C ASN A 602 -18.72 46.98 11.67
N LEU A 603 -17.95 46.29 10.81
CA LEU A 603 -18.52 45.34 9.84
C LEU A 603 -18.74 43.97 10.49
N ALA A 604 -19.87 43.34 10.18
CA ALA A 604 -20.16 41.99 10.64
C ALA A 604 -19.12 40.97 10.11
N GLY A 605 -18.80 39.98 10.96
CA GLY A 605 -17.77 38.98 10.69
C GLY A 605 -16.40 39.34 11.26
N LYS A 606 -15.59 38.32 11.55
CA LYS A 606 -14.23 38.46 12.09
C LYS A 606 -13.18 38.51 10.99
N THR A 607 -13.36 37.72 9.94
CA THR A 607 -12.39 37.62 8.82
C THR A 607 -12.70 38.60 7.70
N VAL A 608 -11.68 38.92 6.89
CA VAL A 608 -11.88 39.74 5.68
C VAL A 608 -12.87 39.10 4.71
N ALA A 609 -12.82 37.78 4.52
CA ALA A 609 -13.76 37.07 3.66
C ALA A 609 -15.21 37.25 4.14
N GLN A 610 -15.46 37.14 5.44
CA GLN A 610 -16.79 37.37 6.03
C GLN A 610 -17.23 38.83 5.88
N LYS A 611 -16.34 39.78 6.15
CA LYS A 611 -16.63 41.21 5.98
C LYS A 611 -16.94 41.55 4.52
N ILE A 612 -16.22 40.96 3.56
CA ILE A 612 -16.51 41.09 2.12
C ILE A 612 -17.85 40.43 1.77
N ALA A 613 -18.15 39.24 2.30
CA ALA A 613 -19.42 38.56 2.07
C ALA A 613 -20.61 39.37 2.59
N PHE A 614 -20.49 39.93 3.80
CA PHE A 614 -21.47 40.84 4.39
C PHE A 614 -21.69 42.08 3.50
N LEU A 615 -20.60 42.72 3.05
CA LEU A 615 -20.67 43.86 2.15
C LEU A 615 -21.32 43.52 0.79
N ASN A 616 -21.03 42.34 0.23
CA ASN A 616 -21.67 41.86 -1.00
C ASN A 616 -23.16 41.61 -0.82
N GLN A 617 -23.56 41.02 0.32
CA GLN A 617 -24.97 40.80 0.65
C GLN A 617 -25.70 42.12 0.80
N GLN A 618 -25.09 43.07 1.52
CA GLN A 618 -25.64 44.43 1.69
C GLN A 618 -25.80 45.14 0.35
N ALA A 619 -24.81 45.02 -0.56
CA ALA A 619 -24.90 45.55 -1.91
C ALA A 619 -26.03 44.92 -2.74
N ALA A 620 -26.30 43.63 -2.57
CA ALA A 620 -27.39 42.93 -3.27
C ALA A 620 -28.79 43.30 -2.76
N THR A 621 -28.93 43.68 -1.49
CA THR A 621 -30.22 44.08 -0.88
C THR A 621 -30.53 45.57 -1.03
N SER A 622 -29.54 46.42 -1.36
CA SER A 622 -29.70 47.88 -1.35
C SER A 622 -30.14 48.44 -2.71
N ASN A 623 -31.43 48.74 -2.85
CA ASN A 623 -31.98 49.51 -3.98
C ASN A 623 -32.06 51.03 -3.72
N ALA A 624 -31.23 51.60 -2.82
CA ALA A 624 -31.30 53.04 -2.47
C ALA A 624 -29.91 53.71 -2.31
N PRO A 625 -29.74 54.97 -2.77
CA PRO A 625 -28.47 55.68 -2.86
C PRO A 625 -28.12 56.46 -1.58
N ASN A 626 -27.99 55.81 -0.43
CA ASN A 626 -27.53 56.53 0.79
C ASN A 626 -26.86 55.66 1.86
N THR A 627 -25.95 54.75 1.48
CA THR A 627 -24.95 54.23 2.42
C THR A 627 -23.74 55.15 2.40
N ALA A 628 -23.43 55.81 3.52
CA ALA A 628 -22.23 56.65 3.71
C ALA A 628 -20.90 55.88 3.46
N LEU A 629 -20.96 54.55 3.36
CA LEU A 629 -19.83 53.68 3.06
C LEU A 629 -19.76 53.36 1.57
N ASN A 630 -18.63 53.68 0.92
CA ASN A 630 -18.34 53.25 -0.45
C ASN A 630 -18.01 51.75 -0.46
N ILE A 631 -19.03 50.91 -0.66
CA ILE A 631 -18.91 49.44 -0.58
C ILE A 631 -17.86 48.89 -1.58
N PRO A 632 -17.87 49.24 -2.88
CA PRO A 632 -16.87 48.77 -3.83
C PRO A 632 -15.42 49.12 -3.44
N GLU A 633 -15.19 50.33 -2.94
CA GLU A 633 -13.86 50.77 -2.51
C GLU A 633 -13.42 50.07 -1.22
N THR A 634 -14.33 49.88 -0.27
CA THR A 634 -14.09 49.14 0.97
C THR A 634 -13.72 47.68 0.69
N ILE A 635 -14.44 47.01 -0.22
CA ILE A 635 -14.10 45.65 -0.66
C ILE A 635 -12.70 45.62 -1.30
N ARG A 636 -12.36 46.62 -2.14
CA ARG A 636 -11.04 46.72 -2.76
C ARG A 636 -9.93 46.88 -1.71
N ALA A 637 -10.13 47.76 -0.72
CA ALA A 637 -9.16 47.98 0.36
C ALA A 637 -8.98 46.73 1.23
N LEU A 638 -10.06 46.03 1.56
CA LEU A 638 -10.01 44.75 2.29
C LEU A 638 -9.24 43.67 1.52
N LYS A 639 -9.47 43.55 0.20
CA LYS A 639 -8.70 42.64 -0.66
C LYS A 639 -7.21 43.00 -0.72
N GLN A 640 -6.88 44.30 -0.75
CA GLN A 640 -5.48 44.73 -0.72
C GLN A 640 -4.79 44.39 0.61
N LEU A 641 -5.51 44.48 1.73
CA LEU A 641 -4.99 44.02 3.02
C LEU A 641 -4.72 42.50 3.02
N GLU A 642 -5.62 41.70 2.44
CA GLU A 642 -5.43 40.25 2.29
C GLU A 642 -4.21 39.91 1.43
N ILE A 643 -4.01 40.62 0.31
CA ILE A 643 -2.82 40.49 -0.54
C ILE A 643 -1.56 40.84 0.28
N GLY A 644 -1.57 41.96 1.01
CA GLY A 644 -0.43 42.38 1.82
C GLY A 644 -0.04 41.36 2.91
N LEU A 645 -1.02 40.75 3.59
CA LEU A 645 -0.74 39.64 4.51
C LEU A 645 -0.11 38.45 3.77
N LYS A 646 -0.66 38.09 2.60
CA LYS A 646 -0.14 36.97 1.82
C LYS A 646 1.32 37.18 1.43
N ASP A 647 1.67 38.38 0.97
CA ASP A 647 3.04 38.74 0.61
C ASP A 647 3.98 38.69 1.82
N GLU A 648 3.55 39.19 2.98
CA GLU A 648 4.30 39.11 4.25
C GLU A 648 4.54 37.65 4.67
N LEU A 649 3.52 36.80 4.57
CA LEU A 649 3.65 35.37 4.89
C LEU A 649 4.58 34.65 3.90
N GLU A 650 4.57 35.01 2.61
CA GLU A 650 5.48 34.46 1.60
C GLU A 650 6.93 34.90 1.84
N GLN A 651 7.16 36.15 2.24
CA GLN A 651 8.50 36.64 2.62
C GLN A 651 9.05 35.90 3.83
N ILE A 652 8.24 35.71 4.88
CA ILE A 652 8.64 34.93 6.06
C ILE A 652 9.05 33.52 5.63
N ARG A 653 8.24 32.85 4.79
CA ARG A 653 8.54 31.51 4.29
C ARG A 653 9.86 31.45 3.52
N HIS A 654 10.13 32.43 2.67
CA HIS A 654 11.36 32.49 1.89
C HIS A 654 12.60 32.59 2.79
N ILE A 655 12.57 33.42 3.84
CA ILE A 655 13.66 33.56 4.81
C ILE A 655 13.98 32.20 5.46
N TYR A 656 12.94 31.50 5.95
CA TYR A 656 13.11 30.20 6.58
C TYR A 656 13.39 29.06 5.58
N ASP A 657 13.07 29.23 4.29
CA ASP A 657 13.52 28.33 3.21
C ASP A 657 15.05 28.39 3.06
N GLU A 658 15.62 29.58 3.04
CA GLU A 658 17.07 29.78 2.95
C GLU A 658 17.79 29.24 4.18
N GLU A 659 17.33 29.57 5.39
CA GLU A 659 17.94 29.08 6.64
C GLU A 659 17.88 27.55 6.76
N HIS A 660 16.75 26.94 6.37
CA HIS A 660 16.62 25.49 6.38
C HIS A 660 17.47 24.84 5.27
N ALA A 661 17.67 25.49 4.13
CA ALA A 661 18.56 25.02 3.07
C ALA A 661 20.02 25.01 3.52
N VAL A 662 20.47 26.04 4.24
CA VAL A 662 21.80 26.09 4.87
C VAL A 662 21.98 24.92 5.85
N LEU A 663 21.00 24.70 6.73
CA LEU A 663 21.03 23.59 7.70
C LEU A 663 21.12 22.21 7.02
N LEU A 664 20.37 22.01 5.93
CA LEU A 664 20.45 20.78 5.12
C LEU A 664 21.81 20.65 4.42
N GLY A 665 22.39 21.76 3.96
CA GLY A 665 23.74 21.84 3.42
C GLY A 665 24.79 21.35 4.41
N ASP A 666 24.79 21.88 5.63
CA ASP A 666 25.69 21.48 6.72
C ASP A 666 25.52 19.99 7.08
N THR A 667 24.29 19.46 6.96
CA THR A 667 24.03 18.04 7.26
C THR A 667 24.65 17.10 6.19
N ASN A 668 24.91 17.59 4.97
CA ASN A 668 25.63 16.78 3.97
C ASN A 668 27.06 16.45 4.42
N GLU A 669 27.70 17.30 5.21
CA GLU A 669 29.01 17.01 5.78
C GLU A 669 28.98 15.76 6.67
N TYR A 670 27.96 15.66 7.55
CA TYR A 670 27.76 14.48 8.38
C TYR A 670 27.43 13.24 7.57
N LYS A 671 26.66 13.38 6.48
CA LYS A 671 26.41 12.26 5.57
C LYS A 671 27.72 11.76 4.94
N ILE A 672 28.57 12.66 4.44
CA ILE A 672 29.86 12.31 3.87
C ILE A 672 30.74 11.62 4.93
N LYS A 673 30.81 12.17 6.14
CA LYS A 673 31.53 11.56 7.28
C LYS A 673 31.01 10.17 7.61
N ILE A 674 29.69 9.97 7.66
CA ILE A 674 29.10 8.66 7.93
C ILE A 674 29.38 7.69 6.79
N ASP A 675 29.24 8.11 5.53
CA ASP A 675 29.50 7.26 4.36
C ASP A 675 30.99 6.86 4.29
N ASP A 676 31.90 7.78 4.61
CA ASP A 676 33.34 7.49 4.67
C ASP A 676 33.70 6.63 5.88
N LEU A 677 33.09 6.89 7.04
CA LEU A 677 33.25 6.05 8.22
C LEU A 677 32.76 4.63 7.94
N VAL A 678 31.65 4.45 7.23
CA VAL A 678 31.15 3.14 6.77
C VAL A 678 32.18 2.44 5.90
N LYS A 679 32.76 3.13 4.90
CA LYS A 679 33.80 2.56 4.02
C LYS A 679 35.05 2.14 4.82
N VAL A 680 35.57 3.04 5.66
CA VAL A 680 36.75 2.81 6.50
C VAL A 680 36.51 1.66 7.49
N SER A 681 35.31 1.60 8.06
CA SER A 681 34.90 0.56 9.00
C SER A 681 34.86 -0.82 8.35
N VAL A 682 34.32 -0.88 7.12
CA VAL A 682 34.32 -2.08 6.30
C VAL A 682 35.76 -2.55 6.00
N ASP A 683 36.64 -1.63 5.61
CA ASP A 683 38.06 -1.96 5.31
C ASP A 683 38.84 -2.38 6.55
N THR A 684 38.61 -1.69 7.67
CA THR A 684 39.19 -2.04 8.96
C THR A 684 38.75 -3.44 9.40
N MET A 685 37.46 -3.77 9.22
CA MET A 685 36.92 -5.08 9.56
C MET A 685 37.57 -6.18 8.70
N ARG A 686 37.68 -5.95 7.39
CA ARG A 686 38.35 -6.86 6.45
C ARG A 686 39.82 -7.10 6.80
N LYS A 687 40.57 -6.03 7.13
CA LYS A 687 41.99 -6.10 7.49
C LYS A 687 42.21 -6.80 8.84
N LYS A 688 41.49 -6.42 9.90
CA LYS A 688 41.65 -7.00 11.24
C LYS A 688 41.30 -8.49 11.31
N THR A 689 40.33 -8.93 10.52
CA THR A 689 39.95 -10.35 10.42
C THR A 689 40.82 -11.13 9.44
N GLU A 690 41.73 -10.45 8.73
CA GLU A 690 42.55 -11.04 7.66
C GLU A 690 41.67 -11.80 6.64
N MET A 691 40.49 -11.25 6.35
CA MET A 691 39.45 -11.89 5.54
C MET A 691 39.97 -12.33 4.17
N ASP A 692 40.84 -11.53 3.56
CA ASP A 692 41.43 -11.85 2.25
C ASP A 692 42.35 -13.07 2.27
N ALA A 693 43.10 -13.26 3.36
CA ALA A 693 44.03 -14.37 3.50
C ALA A 693 43.33 -15.65 3.97
N ASN A 694 42.36 -15.51 4.88
CA ASN A 694 41.84 -16.61 5.67
C ASN A 694 40.41 -17.06 5.29
N LEU A 695 39.60 -16.21 4.65
CA LEU A 695 38.26 -16.55 4.14
C LEU A 695 38.21 -16.56 2.61
N MET A 696 38.73 -15.52 1.96
CA MET A 696 38.79 -15.41 0.50
C MET A 696 40.00 -16.16 -0.07
N ASP A 697 40.28 -17.36 0.44
CA ASP A 697 41.34 -18.23 -0.04
C ASP A 697 41.00 -18.83 -1.42
N THR A 698 41.96 -19.53 -2.04
CA THR A 698 41.75 -20.15 -3.36
C THR A 698 40.57 -21.14 -3.35
N SER A 699 40.30 -21.81 -2.23
CA SER A 699 39.23 -22.80 -2.11
C SER A 699 37.84 -22.15 -2.05
N PHE A 700 37.68 -21.05 -1.33
CA PHE A 700 36.44 -20.29 -1.22
C PHE A 700 36.14 -19.51 -2.50
N LYS A 701 37.16 -18.96 -3.18
CA LYS A 701 36.97 -18.35 -4.50
C LYS A 701 36.44 -19.34 -5.54
N LYS A 702 36.98 -20.58 -5.56
CA LYS A 702 36.48 -21.66 -6.44
C LYS A 702 35.03 -22.03 -6.13
N LEU A 703 34.68 -22.08 -4.84
CA LEU A 703 33.32 -22.30 -4.37
C LEU A 703 32.35 -21.21 -4.87
N LEU A 704 32.71 -19.94 -4.71
CA LEU A 704 31.88 -18.82 -5.18
C LEU A 704 31.70 -18.81 -6.70
N LYS A 705 32.77 -19.08 -7.47
CA LYS A 705 32.68 -19.23 -8.94
C LYS A 705 31.76 -20.37 -9.36
N SER A 706 31.76 -21.48 -8.61
CA SER A 706 30.89 -22.62 -8.87
C SER A 706 29.42 -22.26 -8.61
N ILE A 707 29.14 -21.56 -7.51
CA ILE A 707 27.80 -21.03 -7.21
C ILE A 707 27.32 -20.07 -8.31
N GLN A 708 28.17 -19.13 -8.73
CA GLN A 708 27.84 -18.17 -9.79
C GLN A 708 27.54 -18.89 -11.12
N LYS A 709 28.34 -19.90 -11.48
CA LYS A 709 28.12 -20.71 -12.68
C LYS A 709 26.77 -21.44 -12.64
N LEU A 710 26.40 -22.02 -11.50
CA LEU A 710 25.10 -22.69 -11.35
C LEU A 710 23.94 -21.71 -11.43
N GLN A 711 24.10 -20.48 -10.92
CA GLN A 711 23.06 -19.44 -11.02
C GLN A 711 22.86 -18.97 -12.46
N ILE A 712 23.94 -18.77 -13.21
CA ILE A 712 23.88 -18.45 -14.65
C ILE A 712 23.19 -19.61 -15.39
N GLU A 713 23.56 -20.86 -15.10
CA GLU A 713 22.94 -22.03 -15.73
C GLU A 713 21.43 -22.14 -15.40
N ILE A 714 21.01 -21.77 -14.19
CA ILE A 714 19.57 -21.68 -13.84
C ILE A 714 18.88 -20.63 -14.70
N GLN A 715 19.46 -19.44 -14.82
CA GLN A 715 18.87 -18.35 -15.62
C GLN A 715 18.73 -18.75 -17.09
N ASP A 716 19.78 -19.35 -17.67
CA ASP A 716 19.76 -19.85 -19.04
C ASP A 716 18.68 -20.91 -19.25
N LYS A 717 18.55 -21.85 -18.29
CA LYS A 717 17.54 -22.92 -18.35
C LYS A 717 16.12 -22.45 -18.07
N GLU A 718 15.93 -21.40 -17.26
CA GLU A 718 14.64 -20.73 -17.08
C GLU A 718 14.20 -19.98 -18.33
N GLY A 719 15.15 -19.34 -19.02
CA GLY A 719 14.95 -18.77 -20.37
C GLY A 719 14.50 -19.83 -21.37
N GLU A 720 15.27 -20.92 -21.50
CA GLU A 720 14.95 -22.07 -22.38
C GLU A 720 13.56 -22.66 -22.04
N LEU A 721 13.21 -22.76 -20.75
CA LEU A 721 11.90 -23.24 -20.32
C LEU A 721 10.77 -22.28 -20.71
N SER A 722 11.00 -20.97 -20.65
CA SER A 722 10.02 -19.95 -21.07
C SER A 722 9.75 -20.07 -22.57
N GLU A 723 10.81 -20.08 -23.39
CA GLU A 723 10.72 -20.24 -24.84
C GLU A 723 9.94 -21.50 -25.23
N ILE A 724 10.26 -22.64 -24.62
CA ILE A 724 9.53 -23.90 -24.86
C ILE A 724 8.04 -23.79 -24.45
N ASN A 725 7.72 -23.08 -23.35
CA ASN A 725 6.32 -22.92 -22.94
C ASN A 725 5.53 -22.02 -23.91
N ASP A 726 6.17 -20.98 -24.45
CA ASP A 726 5.57 -20.08 -25.44
C ASP A 726 5.36 -20.82 -26.77
N GLU A 727 6.34 -21.61 -27.23
CA GLU A 727 6.18 -22.47 -28.41
C GLU A 727 5.05 -23.50 -28.24
N ILE A 728 4.91 -24.11 -27.05
CA ILE A 728 3.78 -25.01 -26.74
C ILE A 728 2.45 -24.26 -26.76
N LYS A 729 2.41 -23.01 -26.29
CA LYS A 729 1.19 -22.18 -26.26
C LYS A 729 0.74 -21.83 -27.67
N GLU A 730 1.66 -21.40 -28.54
CA GLU A 730 1.39 -21.15 -29.96
C GLU A 730 0.92 -22.42 -30.67
N LEU A 731 1.62 -23.53 -30.47
CA LEU A 731 1.29 -24.80 -31.10
C LEU A 731 -0.07 -25.33 -30.65
N LYS A 732 -0.47 -25.09 -29.40
CA LYS A 732 -1.82 -25.38 -28.91
C LYS A 732 -2.89 -24.52 -29.56
N ALA A 733 -2.61 -23.23 -29.81
CA ALA A 733 -3.53 -22.35 -30.51
C ALA A 733 -3.71 -22.80 -31.97
N GLU A 734 -2.62 -23.21 -32.62
CA GLU A 734 -2.64 -23.75 -33.99
C GLU A 734 -3.41 -25.09 -34.07
N LEU A 735 -3.16 -26.03 -33.15
CA LEU A 735 -3.90 -27.31 -33.07
C LEU A 735 -5.39 -27.13 -32.76
N LYS A 736 -5.80 -26.06 -32.05
CA LYS A 736 -7.22 -25.74 -31.84
C LYS A 736 -7.95 -25.36 -33.13
N GLY A 737 -7.23 -24.86 -34.14
CA GLY A 737 -7.83 -24.54 -35.45
C GLY A 737 -8.14 -25.76 -36.31
N TYR A 738 -7.69 -26.96 -35.91
CA TYR A 738 -7.98 -28.24 -36.59
C TYR A 738 -9.02 -29.09 -35.84
N LYS A 739 -9.53 -28.61 -34.70
CA LYS A 739 -10.64 -29.20 -33.94
C LYS A 739 -11.90 -28.40 -34.18
#